data_AF-A0A0D0ARC3-F1
#
_entry.id   AF-A0A0D0ARC3-F1
#
_cell.length_a   1.000
_cell.length_b   1.000
_cell.length_c   1.000
_cell.angle_alpha   90.00
_cell.angle_beta   90.00
_cell.angle_gamma   90.00
#
_symmetry.space_group_name_H-M   'P 1'
#
loop_
_entity.id
_entity.type
_entity.pdbx_description
1 polymer ?
#
loop_
_entity_poly.entity_id
_entity_poly.type
_entity_poly.pdbx_seq_one_letter_code
_entity_poly.pdbx_strand_id
1 'polypeptide(L)'
;MLNLVRKPNGSARHLHTSARAAVLVQKQKQHYDHVQPRPVIGVADVKKGREREREQDVVKKIVKHVKRNELGVQLLSRELHSQIFRGSSFPAPSKAFVRIAQEHLEMHGLDPKQGSILPDIGFTLPPLLGSNIDEHFHRIGSQSSQPWLNIAKDFASNELPPKPDHWEIQSGWTKYYFLADGSSYSEHVEFPQHEGNAEEVLTFDVETMPSYHPYAIMACAASKNAWYSWISPWLLGESAEQQHLIPLGDTLSPRVVVGHNVCYDRARILEEYSLHGTQSRFLDTMALHVAVNGISSHQRPAWMKHRKSKETQKVHRAEAVEAVIELMRDAEFKHDQEDDEIKREELRRLRSDLEEGLPQLEAADTDAMEADLSSKRWEDLTSANSLADVAKLHCNIDMDKEVRNDFMKLTPEEIKDNIHDYLNYCAQDVFVTHAVFSKVLPAFLDRCPSPVSFAGILAMGSSFLTVNDSWESYLADADRVYKELDGKVKKRLVELAEQAKDRMEDESWKDDPWLSQLDWTPKVAGKSRGVMPAEQPDSTAACPSTVLDSSSRRKKSPPKAPKPPKVFWPKWYWDLAKPKKDMPPGTLDVTVRNRIAPILLCLSWQGWPLFHSREHGWTFRVPGDADFPTRFSQLDFHNPADDTLQDMRLKQGFIFYKLPHKDGEKANVGSPLGKTFMKFAQDGTLTSPGDEAKDALDMNAQCSYWISARDRILNQMVVWQRGGLDLQFEPPGSSDEPQKWGIILPQVITMGTVTRRAIERTWLTASNAKKNRVGSELKAMVRAPNGYAIVGADVDSEELWISSCMGDAQFGLHGATAIGWMTLEGTKAAGTDLHSKTASILGISRDQAKVFNYSRIYGAGMRHAVLLLLQSNAGMLPEQAQGLAENLYASTKGKNTHRTDLFGRKFWFGGTESFVFNKLEEIALSDQPRTPALGCGITAALSKELLPAKFGSDYMTSRINWVVQSSGVDYLHLLIVAMDHLVRQYGIKARYLISVHDELRYLVAEEDRYRAALALQIANLWTRSLFAFKLGMDDLPQGVAFFSAVDIDKVLRKEVDMPCVTPSHPNPIPSGESLDIAGILNKTNSGSLWKDGHSMITDSPPSKASGQHNECYEPPSCLIHRAESAAWLRAQATSEFSEIKHLAQQTSGQVIDTRIRGTQSGNEGGKRGRPAKHASMEPGDWEAMQEVLKSGSLLVR
;
A
#
# COMPACT_ATOMS: atom_id res chain seq x y z
N MET A 1 -2.77 23.33 -53.45
CA MET A 1 -3.30 23.36 -54.83
C MET A 1 -4.01 22.06 -55.13
N LEU A 2 -5.34 22.15 -55.19
CA LEU A 2 -6.29 21.44 -56.07
C LEU A 2 -6.09 19.95 -56.42
N ASN A 3 -7.05 19.17 -55.92
CA ASN A 3 -7.98 18.30 -56.67
C ASN A 3 -7.53 16.89 -57.13
N LEU A 4 -8.14 15.83 -56.56
CA LEU A 4 -9.34 15.08 -57.05
C LEU A 4 -8.90 13.79 -57.78
N VAL A 5 -9.28 12.57 -57.35
CA VAL A 5 -10.44 11.75 -57.81
C VAL A 5 -9.87 10.35 -58.15
N ARG A 6 -10.44 9.15 -57.92
CA ARG A 6 -11.75 8.61 -57.53
C ARG A 6 -11.55 7.13 -57.10
N LYS A 7 -12.40 6.58 -56.22
CA LYS A 7 -12.71 5.12 -56.14
C LYS A 7 -13.64 4.72 -57.31
N PRO A 8 -13.90 3.43 -57.58
CA PRO A 8 -15.02 2.74 -56.89
C PRO A 8 -14.90 1.21 -56.68
N ASN A 9 -15.56 0.78 -55.59
CA ASN A 9 -16.46 -0.37 -55.40
C ASN A 9 -16.12 -1.81 -55.81
N GLY A 10 -16.38 -2.74 -54.86
CA GLY A 10 -16.80 -4.11 -55.15
C GLY A 10 -16.81 -5.04 -53.92
N SER A 11 -17.96 -5.14 -53.24
CA SER A 11 -18.51 -6.25 -52.41
C SER A 11 -17.82 -7.63 -52.50
N ALA A 12 -17.86 -8.55 -51.54
CA ALA A 12 -18.48 -8.70 -50.22
C ALA A 12 -17.94 -10.01 -49.59
N ARG A 13 -18.05 -10.12 -48.26
CA ARG A 13 -18.30 -11.34 -47.43
C ARG A 13 -17.66 -12.67 -47.87
N HIS A 14 -16.86 -13.29 -47.00
CA HIS A 14 -17.34 -14.32 -46.08
C HIS A 14 -16.22 -14.84 -45.16
N LEU A 15 -16.63 -15.10 -43.92
CA LEU A 15 -15.92 -15.86 -42.89
C LEU A 15 -15.56 -17.27 -43.41
N HIS A 16 -14.43 -17.83 -42.95
CA HIS A 16 -14.38 -18.92 -41.97
C HIS A 16 -13.06 -19.73 -42.03
N THR A 17 -12.55 -19.99 -40.82
CA THR A 17 -11.92 -21.24 -40.34
C THR A 17 -10.64 -21.81 -40.97
N SER A 18 -9.62 -21.86 -40.10
CA SER A 18 -8.85 -23.04 -39.69
C SER A 18 -8.77 -24.25 -40.63
N ALA A 19 -7.55 -24.70 -40.91
CA ALA A 19 -7.07 -26.02 -40.45
C ALA A 19 -5.59 -26.22 -40.76
N ARG A 20 -4.92 -26.90 -39.82
CA ARG A 20 -3.58 -27.49 -39.93
C ARG A 20 -3.58 -28.73 -40.83
N ALA A 21 -2.43 -29.01 -41.46
CA ALA A 21 -1.78 -30.32 -41.69
C ALA A 21 -1.05 -30.28 -43.05
N ALA A 22 0.29 -30.27 -43.11
CA ALA A 22 1.16 -31.45 -43.14
C ALA A 22 0.94 -32.35 -44.37
N VAL A 23 2.00 -32.52 -45.20
CA VAL A 23 2.36 -33.71 -46.02
C VAL A 23 3.57 -33.29 -46.90
N LEU A 24 4.77 -33.81 -46.65
CA LEU A 24 5.34 -35.04 -47.24
C LEU A 24 5.80 -34.85 -48.70
N VAL A 25 7.13 -34.81 -48.86
CA VAL A 25 7.86 -34.75 -50.13
C VAL A 25 8.07 -36.17 -50.65
N GLN A 26 7.72 -36.40 -51.92
CA GLN A 26 8.20 -37.54 -52.70
C GLN A 26 8.83 -37.07 -54.01
N LYS A 27 10.01 -37.66 -54.28
CA LYS A 27 10.97 -37.39 -55.36
C LYS A 27 10.42 -37.76 -56.74
N GLN A 28 10.85 -37.02 -57.77
CA GLN A 28 11.19 -37.61 -59.08
C GLN A 28 12.51 -37.02 -59.63
N LYS A 29 13.37 -37.94 -60.06
CA LYS A 29 14.69 -37.74 -60.70
C LYS A 29 14.53 -37.48 -62.19
N GLN A 30 15.41 -36.69 -62.78
CA GLN A 30 15.93 -36.96 -64.13
C GLN A 30 17.45 -36.71 -64.17
N HIS A 31 18.16 -37.72 -64.68
CA HIS A 31 19.61 -37.81 -64.93
C HIS A 31 19.94 -37.23 -66.31
N TYR A 32 21.09 -36.59 -66.44
CA TYR A 32 21.92 -36.62 -67.65
C TYR A 32 23.38 -36.76 -67.23
N ASP A 33 24.07 -37.73 -67.84
CA ASP A 33 25.41 -38.18 -67.48
C ASP A 33 26.52 -37.50 -68.30
N HIS A 34 27.63 -37.28 -67.59
CA HIS A 34 29.05 -37.43 -67.96
C HIS A 34 29.66 -36.70 -69.17
N VAL A 35 30.58 -35.76 -68.88
CA VAL A 35 32.05 -35.89 -69.10
C VAL A 35 32.80 -35.09 -68.02
N GLN A 36 33.80 -35.71 -67.38
CA GLN A 36 34.63 -35.08 -66.32
C GLN A 36 35.75 -34.17 -66.90
N PRO A 37 36.10 -33.11 -66.15
CA PRO A 37 37.45 -33.04 -65.59
C PRO A 37 37.44 -32.71 -64.09
N ARG A 38 38.45 -33.19 -63.36
CA ARG A 38 38.63 -33.12 -61.90
C ARG A 38 38.26 -31.75 -61.28
N PRO A 39 37.41 -31.67 -60.24
CA PRO A 39 37.23 -30.45 -59.47
C PRO A 39 38.01 -30.46 -58.15
N VAL A 40 38.56 -29.29 -57.87
CA VAL A 40 39.25 -28.86 -56.66
C VAL A 40 38.35 -29.02 -55.44
N ILE A 41 38.91 -29.58 -54.35
CA ILE A 41 38.26 -29.67 -53.04
C ILE A 41 37.98 -28.24 -52.54
N GLY A 42 36.70 -27.88 -52.47
CA GLY A 42 36.25 -26.59 -51.97
C GLY A 42 36.44 -26.46 -50.46
N VAL A 43 37.20 -25.45 -50.04
CA VAL A 43 37.56 -25.09 -48.66
C VAL A 43 36.35 -24.63 -47.80
N ALA A 44 35.14 -24.61 -48.35
CA ALA A 44 33.95 -24.02 -47.72
C ALA A 44 33.17 -24.99 -46.80
N ASP A 45 33.06 -26.30 -47.13
CA ASP A 45 32.25 -27.24 -46.32
C ASP A 45 33.00 -27.78 -45.09
N VAL A 46 34.34 -27.79 -45.12
CA VAL A 46 35.17 -28.11 -43.95
C VAL A 46 35.15 -26.96 -42.93
N LYS A 47 34.92 -25.70 -43.36
CA LYS A 47 34.81 -24.54 -42.46
C LYS A 47 33.50 -24.54 -41.65
N LYS A 48 32.36 -24.89 -42.27
CA LYS A 48 31.06 -24.97 -41.56
C LYS A 48 30.99 -26.13 -40.56
N GLY A 49 31.64 -27.26 -40.84
CA GLY A 49 31.79 -28.36 -39.89
C GLY A 49 32.67 -27.97 -38.69
N ARG A 50 33.82 -27.32 -38.96
CA ARG A 50 34.73 -26.82 -37.91
C ARG A 50 34.18 -25.65 -37.11
N GLU A 51 33.32 -24.80 -37.67
CA GLU A 51 32.65 -23.72 -36.92
C GLU A 51 31.59 -24.27 -35.96
N ARG A 52 30.81 -25.28 -36.38
CA ARG A 52 29.87 -25.96 -35.48
C ARG A 52 30.56 -26.81 -34.41
N GLU A 53 31.66 -27.48 -34.75
CA GLU A 53 32.49 -28.16 -33.76
C GLU A 53 33.20 -27.17 -32.83
N ARG A 54 33.66 -26.00 -33.32
CA ARG A 54 34.20 -24.92 -32.48
C ARG A 54 33.13 -24.28 -31.60
N GLU A 55 31.92 -24.05 -32.06
CA GLU A 55 30.81 -23.56 -31.22
C GLU A 55 30.43 -24.60 -30.16
N GLN A 56 30.38 -25.88 -30.52
CA GLN A 56 30.13 -26.96 -29.54
C GLN A 56 31.30 -27.17 -28.57
N ASP A 57 32.55 -26.99 -29.00
CA ASP A 57 33.74 -27.04 -28.15
C ASP A 57 33.92 -25.78 -27.31
N VAL A 58 33.48 -24.62 -27.78
CA VAL A 58 33.41 -23.37 -27.01
C VAL A 58 32.31 -23.49 -25.95
N VAL A 59 31.12 -23.99 -26.29
CA VAL A 59 30.06 -24.29 -25.31
C VAL A 59 30.53 -25.37 -24.31
N LYS A 60 31.20 -26.44 -24.75
CA LYS A 60 31.78 -27.46 -23.85
C LYS A 60 32.95 -26.95 -23.01
N LYS A 61 33.73 -25.96 -23.48
CA LYS A 61 34.78 -25.28 -22.70
C LYS A 61 34.21 -24.27 -21.71
N ILE A 62 33.15 -23.54 -22.07
CA ILE A 62 32.43 -22.60 -21.18
C ILE A 62 31.76 -23.36 -20.03
N VAL A 63 31.13 -24.52 -20.30
CA VAL A 63 30.49 -25.36 -19.29
C VAL A 63 31.48 -25.93 -18.25
N LYS A 64 32.79 -25.97 -18.54
CA LYS A 64 33.82 -26.45 -17.59
C LYS A 64 34.24 -25.44 -16.51
N HIS A 65 33.86 -24.17 -16.61
CA HIS A 65 34.34 -23.10 -15.72
C HIS A 65 33.28 -22.49 -14.78
N VAL A 66 31.99 -22.81 -14.96
CA VAL A 66 30.90 -22.27 -14.13
C VAL A 66 30.84 -22.98 -12.78
N LYS A 67 30.92 -22.24 -11.66
CA LYS A 67 30.77 -22.81 -10.32
C LYS A 67 29.29 -23.12 -10.03
N ARG A 68 29.01 -24.36 -9.66
CA ARG A 68 27.72 -24.80 -9.10
C ARG A 68 27.90 -25.36 -7.69
N ASN A 69 26.83 -25.28 -6.90
CA ASN A 69 26.77 -25.97 -5.61
C ASN A 69 26.27 -27.43 -5.77
N GLU A 70 26.17 -28.15 -4.65
CA GLU A 70 25.76 -29.55 -4.55
C GLU A 70 24.31 -29.82 -4.98
N LEU A 71 23.51 -28.76 -5.18
CA LEU A 71 22.11 -28.78 -5.61
C LEU A 71 21.95 -28.24 -7.03
N GLY A 72 23.06 -28.08 -7.75
CA GLY A 72 23.06 -27.66 -9.15
C GLY A 72 22.81 -26.16 -9.34
N VAL A 73 22.70 -25.35 -8.29
CA VAL A 73 22.50 -23.90 -8.40
C VAL A 73 23.78 -23.24 -8.91
N GLN A 74 23.67 -22.40 -9.93
CA GLN A 74 24.79 -21.63 -10.45
C GLN A 74 25.12 -20.46 -9.50
N LEU A 75 26.36 -20.43 -9.00
CA LEU A 75 26.87 -19.42 -8.09
C LEU A 75 27.62 -18.31 -8.84
N LEU A 76 28.00 -17.24 -8.15
CA LEU A 76 28.81 -16.16 -8.72
C LEU A 76 30.08 -16.70 -9.37
N SER A 77 30.55 -15.99 -10.39
CA SER A 77 31.90 -16.17 -10.92
C SER A 77 32.91 -16.05 -9.77
N ARG A 78 34.00 -16.82 -9.84
CA ARG A 78 35.02 -16.76 -8.78
C ARG A 78 35.70 -15.39 -8.71
N GLU A 79 35.71 -14.65 -9.82
CA GLU A 79 36.16 -13.27 -9.89
C GLU A 79 35.31 -12.34 -9.02
N LEU A 80 33.97 -12.34 -9.17
CA LEU A 80 33.08 -11.51 -8.35
C LEU A 80 33.04 -11.99 -6.89
N HIS A 81 32.98 -13.31 -6.68
CA HIS A 81 32.97 -13.93 -5.34
C HIS A 81 34.18 -13.46 -4.52
N SER A 82 35.38 -13.52 -5.09
CA SER A 82 36.62 -13.12 -4.42
C SER A 82 36.67 -11.64 -4.06
N GLN A 83 35.90 -10.78 -4.74
CA GLN A 83 35.84 -9.35 -4.49
C GLN A 83 34.82 -8.99 -3.40
N ILE A 84 33.74 -9.77 -3.24
CA ILE A 84 32.64 -9.51 -2.30
C ILE A 84 32.83 -10.24 -0.96
N PHE A 85 33.10 -11.54 -1.00
CA PHE A 85 33.18 -12.40 0.19
C PHE A 85 34.64 -12.57 0.70
N ARG A 86 35.46 -11.53 0.55
CA ARG A 86 36.90 -11.52 0.91
C ARG A 86 37.12 -12.06 2.33
N GLY A 87 37.89 -13.15 2.45
CA GLY A 87 38.27 -13.74 3.75
C GLY A 87 37.09 -14.21 4.61
N SER A 88 35.87 -14.20 4.08
CA SER A 88 34.66 -14.61 4.77
C SER A 88 34.31 -16.02 4.33
N SER A 89 34.36 -16.98 5.26
CA SER A 89 33.85 -18.32 4.99
C SER A 89 33.10 -18.84 6.19
N PHE A 90 31.94 -19.44 5.93
CA PHE A 90 31.17 -20.11 6.95
C PHE A 90 31.49 -21.61 6.92
N PRO A 91 31.25 -22.36 8.01
CA PRO A 91 31.39 -23.80 7.98
C PRO A 91 30.52 -24.40 6.88
N ALA A 92 31.06 -25.33 6.09
CA ALA A 92 30.29 -26.01 5.06
C ALA A 92 29.12 -26.80 5.67
N PRO A 93 27.98 -26.93 4.96
CA PRO A 93 26.88 -27.77 5.41
C PRO A 93 27.33 -29.22 5.60
N SER A 94 26.80 -29.90 6.61
CA SER A 94 27.11 -31.32 6.81
C SER A 94 26.60 -32.16 5.63
N LYS A 95 27.25 -33.29 5.35
CA LYS A 95 26.79 -34.22 4.29
C LYS A 95 25.34 -34.68 4.51
N ALA A 96 24.89 -34.76 5.76
CA ALA A 96 23.51 -35.10 6.08
C ALA A 96 22.53 -34.00 5.64
N PHE A 97 22.89 -32.72 5.80
CA PHE A 97 22.04 -31.58 5.39
C PHE A 97 21.89 -31.56 3.87
N VAL A 98 22.99 -31.72 3.14
CA VAL A 98 22.99 -31.78 1.66
C VAL A 98 22.13 -32.96 1.17
N ARG A 99 22.26 -34.13 1.79
CA ARG A 99 21.45 -35.31 1.42
C ARG A 99 19.95 -35.07 1.67
N ILE A 100 19.58 -34.48 2.81
CA ILE A 100 18.17 -34.16 3.12
C ILE A 100 17.62 -33.17 2.10
N ALA A 101 18.39 -32.15 1.70
CA ALA A 101 17.98 -31.21 0.67
C ALA A 101 17.75 -31.91 -0.68
N GLN A 102 18.67 -32.77 -1.13
CA GLN A 102 18.52 -33.54 -2.37
C GLN A 102 17.27 -34.44 -2.35
N GLU A 103 17.04 -35.18 -1.26
CA GLU A 103 15.86 -36.02 -1.08
C GLU A 103 14.56 -35.20 -1.06
N HIS A 104 14.59 -34.01 -0.43
CA HIS A 104 13.45 -33.09 -0.41
C HIS A 104 13.12 -32.56 -1.81
N LEU A 105 14.12 -32.18 -2.61
CA LEU A 105 13.91 -31.75 -4.00
C LEU A 105 13.35 -32.89 -4.87
N GLU A 106 13.90 -34.09 -4.74
CA GLU A 106 13.44 -35.27 -5.46
C GLU A 106 11.97 -35.60 -5.15
N MET A 107 11.59 -35.55 -3.86
CA MET A 107 10.21 -35.76 -3.41
C MET A 107 9.21 -34.80 -4.06
N HIS A 108 9.64 -33.58 -4.41
CA HIS A 108 8.80 -32.58 -5.08
C HIS A 108 8.97 -32.54 -6.62
N GLY A 109 9.70 -33.51 -7.17
CA GLY A 109 9.96 -33.63 -8.61
C GLY A 109 10.78 -32.47 -9.15
N LEU A 110 11.78 -32.02 -8.38
CA LEU A 110 12.75 -31.00 -8.76
C LEU A 110 14.11 -31.68 -8.94
N ASP A 111 14.65 -31.63 -10.16
CA ASP A 111 15.95 -32.24 -10.48
C ASP A 111 17.03 -31.14 -10.58
N PRO A 112 18.03 -31.13 -9.68
CA PRO A 112 19.22 -30.28 -9.76
C PRO A 112 19.88 -30.18 -11.13
N LYS A 113 19.79 -31.23 -11.96
CA LYS A 113 20.39 -31.25 -13.30
C LYS A 113 19.63 -30.41 -14.33
N GLN A 114 18.38 -30.04 -14.04
CA GLN A 114 17.53 -29.22 -14.89
C GLN A 114 17.71 -27.72 -14.65
N GLY A 115 18.68 -27.33 -13.81
CA GLY A 115 18.98 -25.93 -13.53
C GLY A 115 19.29 -25.13 -14.79
N SER A 116 18.98 -23.83 -14.73
CA SER A 116 19.29 -22.86 -15.77
C SER A 116 20.81 -22.78 -16.01
N ILE A 117 21.23 -22.53 -17.25
CA ILE A 117 22.63 -22.26 -17.61
C ILE A 117 22.72 -20.79 -17.97
N LEU A 118 23.34 -20.01 -17.09
CA LEU A 118 23.53 -18.58 -17.27
C LEU A 118 24.97 -18.29 -17.71
N PRO A 119 25.21 -17.20 -18.46
CA PRO A 119 26.56 -16.74 -18.75
C PRO A 119 27.37 -16.51 -17.47
N ASP A 120 28.65 -16.87 -17.48
CA ASP A 120 29.58 -16.55 -16.38
C ASP A 120 30.00 -15.09 -16.51
N ILE A 121 29.61 -14.25 -15.55
CA ILE A 121 29.82 -12.81 -15.59
C ILE A 121 30.91 -12.44 -14.58
N GLY A 122 32.00 -11.87 -15.07
CA GLY A 122 33.11 -11.36 -14.27
C GLY A 122 33.49 -9.96 -14.71
N PHE A 123 33.69 -9.06 -13.75
CA PHE A 123 34.26 -7.73 -13.95
C PHE A 123 34.81 -7.21 -12.62
N THR A 124 35.58 -6.13 -12.69
CA THR A 124 36.11 -5.46 -11.50
C THR A 124 34.99 -4.67 -10.81
N LEU A 125 34.79 -4.90 -9.51
CA LEU A 125 33.87 -4.15 -8.68
C LEU A 125 34.58 -2.98 -7.97
N PRO A 126 33.84 -1.93 -7.57
CA PRO A 126 34.32 -0.97 -6.60
C PRO A 126 34.86 -1.66 -5.34
N PRO A 127 35.98 -1.20 -4.78
CA PRO A 127 36.55 -1.79 -3.58
C PRO A 127 35.59 -1.59 -2.40
N LEU A 128 35.36 -2.66 -1.63
CA LEU A 128 34.61 -2.55 -0.38
C LEU A 128 35.38 -1.67 0.61
N LEU A 129 34.66 -0.76 1.25
CA LEU A 129 35.23 0.05 2.34
C LEU A 129 35.52 -0.79 3.60
N GLY A 130 34.86 -1.93 3.80
CA GLY A 130 35.04 -2.82 4.96
C GLY A 130 35.77 -4.12 4.61
N SER A 131 36.08 -4.93 5.63
CA SER A 131 36.70 -6.25 5.46
C SER A 131 35.77 -7.27 4.80
N ASN A 132 34.46 -7.08 4.95
CA ASN A 132 33.40 -7.89 4.37
C ASN A 132 32.21 -6.99 3.96
N ILE A 133 31.20 -7.59 3.33
CA ILE A 133 30.04 -6.86 2.82
C ILE A 133 29.19 -6.20 3.91
N ASP A 134 29.10 -6.78 5.11
CA ASP A 134 28.35 -6.19 6.22
C ASP A 134 29.04 -4.95 6.78
N GLU A 135 30.33 -5.04 7.06
CA GLU A 135 31.12 -3.90 7.49
C GLU A 135 31.15 -2.80 6.41
N HIS A 136 31.14 -3.18 5.12
CA HIS A 136 30.99 -2.22 4.04
C HIS A 136 29.70 -1.42 4.15
N PHE A 137 28.54 -2.11 4.29
CA PHE A 137 27.23 -1.45 4.45
C PHE A 137 27.13 -0.62 5.73
N HIS A 138 27.72 -1.09 6.84
CA HIS A 138 27.81 -0.29 8.05
C HIS A 138 28.57 1.02 7.79
N ARG A 139 29.75 0.95 7.15
CA ARG A 139 30.58 2.13 6.85
C ARG A 139 29.88 3.11 5.90
N ILE A 140 29.32 2.64 4.78
CA ILE A 140 28.63 3.53 3.83
C ILE A 140 27.33 4.08 4.42
N GLY A 141 26.61 3.29 5.23
CA GLY A 141 25.42 3.74 5.95
C GLY A 141 25.75 4.84 6.95
N SER A 142 26.84 4.71 7.71
CA SER A 142 27.31 5.75 8.62
C SER A 142 27.75 7.00 7.87
N GLN A 143 28.49 6.86 6.77
CA GLN A 143 28.89 8.01 5.92
C GLN A 143 27.69 8.74 5.32
N SER A 144 26.69 8.03 4.80
CA SER A 144 25.47 8.62 4.24
C SER A 144 24.55 9.23 5.30
N SER A 145 24.65 8.77 6.56
CA SER A 145 23.88 9.32 7.69
C SER A 145 24.47 10.61 8.26
N GLN A 146 25.78 10.82 8.12
CA GLN A 146 26.46 11.98 8.69
C GLN A 146 26.55 13.15 7.68
N PRO A 147 26.47 14.41 8.16
CA PRO A 147 26.42 14.84 9.56
C PRO A 147 25.00 14.86 10.19
N TRP A 148 23.96 14.56 9.41
CA TRP A 148 22.56 14.72 9.83
C TRP A 148 22.17 13.91 11.08
N LEU A 149 22.74 12.71 11.26
CA LEU A 149 22.47 11.90 12.45
C LEU A 149 22.97 12.58 13.73
N ASN A 150 24.17 13.17 13.71
CA ASN A 150 24.70 13.87 14.88
C ASN A 150 23.92 15.15 15.16
N ILE A 151 23.58 15.92 14.12
CA ILE A 151 22.73 17.11 14.23
C ILE A 151 21.37 16.75 14.85
N ALA A 152 20.73 15.68 14.37
CA ALA A 152 19.45 15.20 14.89
C ALA A 152 19.53 14.74 16.35
N LYS A 153 20.58 14.00 16.72
CA LYS A 153 20.81 13.53 18.10
C LYS A 153 21.06 14.70 19.06
N ASP A 154 21.91 15.65 18.67
CA ASP A 154 22.17 16.88 19.44
C ASP A 154 20.85 17.61 19.71
N PHE A 155 20.07 17.87 18.65
CA PHE A 155 18.80 18.60 18.77
C PHE A 155 17.74 17.88 19.61
N ALA A 156 17.65 16.55 19.53
CA ALA A 156 16.75 15.75 20.37
C ALA A 156 17.13 15.76 21.85
N SER A 157 18.36 16.16 22.20
CA SER A 157 18.84 16.27 23.58
C SER A 157 18.80 17.69 24.15
N ASN A 158 18.58 18.71 23.29
CA ASN A 158 18.53 20.10 23.68
C ASN A 158 17.09 20.54 23.98
N GLU A 159 16.92 21.48 24.90
CA GLU A 159 15.65 22.18 25.11
C GLU A 159 15.54 23.37 24.15
N LEU A 160 14.31 23.66 23.71
CA LEU A 160 14.05 24.86 22.92
C LEU A 160 14.12 26.12 23.79
N PRO A 161 14.50 27.29 23.23
CA PRO A 161 14.34 28.57 23.90
C PRO A 161 12.87 28.80 24.33
N PRO A 162 12.63 29.69 25.31
CA PRO A 162 11.26 30.09 25.68
C PRO A 162 10.46 30.53 24.46
N LYS A 163 9.15 30.24 24.46
CA LYS A 163 8.26 30.68 23.38
C LYS A 163 8.06 32.21 23.44
N PRO A 164 7.97 32.92 22.31
CA PRO A 164 7.64 34.35 22.33
C PRO A 164 6.26 34.63 22.91
N ASP A 165 6.17 35.62 23.80
CA ASP A 165 4.90 36.14 24.33
C ASP A 165 4.22 37.11 23.34
N HIS A 166 5.02 37.73 22.48
CA HIS A 166 4.59 38.70 21.48
C HIS A 166 5.16 38.35 20.10
N TRP A 167 4.31 38.46 19.08
CA TRP A 167 4.67 38.18 17.69
C TRP A 167 4.68 39.48 16.88
N GLU A 168 5.73 39.71 16.11
CA GLU A 168 5.80 40.84 15.18
C GLU A 168 5.05 40.48 13.88
N ILE A 169 4.12 41.33 13.48
CA ILE A 169 3.28 41.09 12.29
C ILE A 169 3.89 41.80 11.09
N GLN A 170 4.76 41.10 10.38
CA GLN A 170 5.38 41.55 9.14
C GLN A 170 5.55 40.38 8.17
N SER A 171 5.58 40.67 6.86
CA SER A 171 5.79 39.63 5.86
C SER A 171 7.22 39.10 5.86
N GLY A 172 7.39 37.85 5.43
CA GLY A 172 8.68 37.16 5.47
C GLY A 172 9.03 36.63 6.85
N TRP A 173 10.31 36.32 7.08
CA TRP A 173 10.76 35.73 8.34
C TRP A 173 11.06 36.80 9.39
N THR A 174 10.60 36.54 10.61
CA THR A 174 10.99 37.25 11.83
C THR A 174 11.67 36.27 12.77
N LYS A 175 12.83 36.65 13.31
CA LYS A 175 13.56 35.90 14.33
C LYS A 175 13.32 36.54 15.71
N TYR A 176 13.15 35.72 16.73
CA TYR A 176 12.93 36.14 18.12
C TYR A 176 14.08 35.65 18.99
N TYR A 177 14.77 36.59 19.64
CA TYR A 177 15.87 36.34 20.55
C TYR A 177 15.40 36.35 22.00
N PHE A 178 16.03 35.51 22.80
CA PHE A 178 15.90 35.51 24.26
C PHE A 178 17.27 35.73 24.88
N LEU A 179 17.38 36.79 25.67
CA LEU A 179 18.60 37.14 26.38
C LEU A 179 18.58 36.49 27.77
N ALA A 180 19.78 36.23 28.31
CA ALA A 180 19.94 35.58 29.61
C ALA A 180 19.36 36.40 30.79
N ASP A 181 19.11 37.69 30.58
CA ASP A 181 18.45 38.58 31.54
C ASP A 181 16.91 38.48 31.51
N GLY A 182 16.35 37.61 30.65
CA GLY A 182 14.91 37.41 30.48
C GLY A 182 14.25 38.37 29.49
N SER A 183 15.00 39.28 28.86
CA SER A 183 14.46 40.15 27.82
C SER A 183 14.44 39.46 26.44
N SER A 184 13.54 39.90 25.57
CA SER A 184 13.41 39.39 24.20
C SER A 184 13.31 40.53 23.19
N TYR A 185 13.88 40.34 22.00
CA TYR A 185 13.70 41.26 20.87
C TYR A 185 13.52 40.47 19.57
N SER A 186 12.92 41.10 18.57
CA SER A 186 12.71 40.52 17.25
C SER A 186 13.52 41.26 16.18
N GLU A 187 13.88 40.56 15.11
CA GLU A 187 14.45 41.15 13.91
C GLU A 187 13.92 40.48 12.64
N HIS A 188 13.85 41.22 11.54
CA HIS A 188 13.56 40.64 10.23
C HIS A 188 14.79 39.90 9.69
N VAL A 189 14.58 38.71 9.14
CA VAL A 189 15.64 37.91 8.50
C VAL A 189 15.16 37.38 7.16
N GLU A 190 16.06 37.09 6.22
CA GLU A 190 15.68 36.52 4.92
C GLU A 190 15.33 35.03 5.02
N PHE A 191 15.98 34.32 5.95
CA PHE A 191 15.78 32.90 6.25
C PHE A 191 16.20 32.62 7.70
N PRO A 192 15.80 31.47 8.30
CA PRO A 192 16.22 31.11 9.65
C PRO A 192 17.74 30.99 9.75
N GLN A 193 18.36 31.91 10.50
CA GLN A 193 19.81 32.02 10.61
C GLN A 193 20.29 32.31 12.03
N HIS A 194 21.52 31.90 12.33
CA HIS A 194 22.26 32.19 13.56
C HIS A 194 23.69 32.59 13.21
N GLU A 195 24.17 33.71 13.77
CA GLU A 195 25.51 34.27 13.49
C GLU A 195 25.83 34.42 11.98
N GLY A 196 24.82 34.77 11.18
CA GLY A 196 24.95 34.96 9.73
C GLY A 196 24.98 33.66 8.91
N ASN A 197 24.88 32.49 9.54
CA ASN A 197 24.78 31.20 8.87
C ASN A 197 23.35 30.65 8.98
N ALA A 198 22.89 29.92 7.97
CA ALA A 198 21.59 29.28 8.04
C ALA A 198 21.54 28.24 9.18
N GLU A 199 20.39 28.11 9.83
CA GLU A 199 20.22 27.13 10.91
C GLU A 199 20.47 25.70 10.41
N GLU A 200 21.29 24.95 11.15
CA GLU A 200 21.63 23.55 10.85
C GLU A 200 20.47 22.60 11.20
N VAL A 201 19.62 23.01 12.14
CA VAL A 201 18.46 22.22 12.59
C VAL A 201 17.32 23.09 13.08
N LEU A 202 16.10 22.69 12.74
CA LEU A 202 14.89 23.34 13.22
C LEU A 202 13.71 22.36 13.24
N THR A 203 12.80 22.57 14.19
CA THR A 203 11.44 22.05 14.11
C THR A 203 10.59 23.06 13.33
N PHE A 204 9.73 22.58 12.44
CA PHE A 204 9.03 23.40 11.44
C PHE A 204 7.60 22.92 11.23
N ASP A 205 6.68 23.87 11.11
CA ASP A 205 5.27 23.65 10.81
C ASP A 205 4.73 24.78 9.91
N VAL A 206 3.87 24.44 8.96
CA VAL A 206 3.33 25.38 7.96
C VAL A 206 1.82 25.26 7.85
N GLU A 207 1.14 26.40 7.94
CA GLU A 207 -0.29 26.50 7.69
C GLU A 207 -0.62 27.03 6.29
N THR A 208 -1.73 26.52 5.75
CA THR A 208 -2.25 26.88 4.42
C THR A 208 -3.77 27.06 4.48
N MET A 209 -4.36 27.67 3.46
CA MET A 209 -5.82 27.78 3.31
C MET A 209 -6.29 27.02 2.06
N PRO A 210 -6.51 25.70 2.13
CA PRO A 210 -6.79 24.85 0.96
C PRO A 210 -8.03 25.24 0.14
N SER A 211 -9.00 25.92 0.76
CA SER A 211 -10.18 26.46 0.07
C SER A 211 -9.82 27.58 -0.92
N TYR A 212 -8.65 28.21 -0.76
CA TYR A 212 -8.13 29.29 -1.59
C TYR A 212 -6.97 28.80 -2.47
N HIS A 213 -5.88 28.32 -1.85
CA HIS A 213 -4.70 27.84 -2.54
C HIS A 213 -3.84 26.90 -1.65
N PRO A 214 -2.95 26.06 -2.23
CA PRO A 214 -2.14 25.12 -1.46
C PRO A 214 -0.84 25.71 -0.88
N TYR A 215 -0.48 26.94 -1.21
CA TYR A 215 0.76 27.61 -0.77
C TYR A 215 0.70 28.09 0.69
N ALA A 216 1.86 28.35 1.27
CA ALA A 216 2.01 28.78 2.65
C ALA A 216 1.34 30.13 2.90
N ILE A 217 0.63 30.25 4.02
CA ILE A 217 0.14 31.54 4.53
C ILE A 217 0.91 31.99 5.77
N MET A 218 1.39 31.03 6.56
CA MET A 218 2.08 31.27 7.81
C MET A 218 2.92 30.03 8.18
N ALA A 219 4.03 30.22 8.87
CA ALA A 219 4.83 29.12 9.40
C ALA A 219 5.52 29.52 10.70
N CYS A 220 5.77 28.53 11.56
CA CYS A 220 6.60 28.69 12.74
C CYS A 220 7.79 27.74 12.67
N ALA A 221 8.93 28.18 13.20
CA ALA A 221 10.09 27.33 13.39
C ALA A 221 10.77 27.60 14.72
N ALA A 222 11.45 26.59 15.26
CA ALA A 222 12.29 26.72 16.44
C ALA A 222 13.59 25.94 16.23
N SER A 223 14.72 26.59 16.51
CA SER A 223 16.03 25.95 16.62
C SER A 223 16.46 25.93 18.09
N LYS A 224 17.63 25.37 18.39
CA LYS A 224 18.25 25.52 19.71
C LYS A 224 18.65 26.97 20.02
N ASN A 225 18.68 27.85 19.02
CA ASN A 225 19.18 29.22 19.15
C ASN A 225 18.06 30.27 19.22
N ALA A 226 16.94 30.07 18.53
CA ALA A 226 15.88 31.08 18.44
C ALA A 226 14.54 30.50 17.95
N TRP A 227 13.48 31.29 18.13
CA TRP A 227 12.18 31.09 17.49
C TRP A 227 12.05 31.94 16.23
N TYR A 228 11.23 31.47 15.29
CA TYR A 228 10.99 32.13 14.02
C TYR A 228 9.52 32.07 13.64
N SER A 229 9.01 33.13 13.03
CA SER A 229 7.70 33.15 12.37
C SER A 229 7.84 33.65 10.95
N TRP A 230 7.13 33.04 10.00
CA TRP A 230 7.01 33.50 8.64
C TRP A 230 5.55 33.83 8.33
N ILE A 231 5.29 34.99 7.72
CA ILE A 231 3.94 35.41 7.31
C ILE A 231 3.94 35.75 5.82
N SER A 232 2.94 35.24 5.11
CA SER A 232 2.77 35.50 3.68
C SER A 232 2.36 36.97 3.42
N PRO A 233 3.02 37.68 2.48
CA PRO A 233 2.56 38.99 2.03
C PRO A 233 1.11 39.00 1.54
N TRP A 234 0.60 37.86 1.06
CA TRP A 234 -0.79 37.72 0.63
C TRP A 234 -1.78 37.81 1.80
N LEU A 235 -1.48 37.14 2.91
CA LEU A 235 -2.33 37.15 4.10
C LEU A 235 -2.41 38.57 4.71
N LEU A 236 -1.31 39.32 4.64
CA LEU A 236 -1.27 40.71 5.11
C LEU A 236 -1.94 41.70 4.14
N GLY A 237 -2.27 41.28 2.91
CA GLY A 237 -2.84 42.14 1.86
C GLY A 237 -1.80 43.04 1.18
N GLU A 238 -0.52 42.73 1.31
CA GLU A 238 0.61 43.45 0.70
C GLU A 238 0.84 43.01 -0.76
N SER A 239 0.46 41.77 -1.09
CA SER A 239 0.59 41.18 -2.43
C SER A 239 -0.69 40.47 -2.87
N ALA A 240 -1.00 40.57 -4.17
CA ALA A 240 -2.07 39.77 -4.78
C ALA A 240 -1.59 38.37 -5.22
N GLU A 241 -0.27 38.14 -5.30
CA GLU A 241 0.31 36.84 -5.61
C GLU A 241 0.12 35.88 -4.42
N GLN A 242 -0.33 34.67 -4.71
CA GLN A 242 -0.65 33.63 -3.71
C GLN A 242 0.44 32.58 -3.60
N GLN A 243 1.27 32.44 -4.65
CA GLN A 243 2.23 31.34 -4.80
C GLN A 243 3.55 31.61 -4.07
N HIS A 244 3.47 31.94 -2.78
CA HIS A 244 4.65 32.17 -1.94
C HIS A 244 5.21 30.83 -1.43
N LEU A 245 6.53 30.66 -1.57
CA LEU A 245 7.30 29.57 -0.98
C LEU A 245 8.22 30.14 0.10
N ILE A 246 8.47 29.34 1.13
CA ILE A 246 9.23 29.73 2.32
C ILE A 246 10.71 29.46 2.05
N PRO A 247 11.58 30.50 2.04
CA PRO A 247 13.02 30.30 1.91
C PRO A 247 13.59 29.77 3.22
N LEU A 248 14.44 28.74 3.15
CA LEU A 248 15.23 28.29 4.30
C LEU A 248 16.73 28.61 4.14
N GLY A 249 17.14 29.24 3.04
CA GLY A 249 18.50 29.75 2.85
C GLY A 249 19.40 28.76 2.12
N ASP A 250 20.65 28.63 2.58
CA ASP A 250 21.67 27.86 1.86
C ASP A 250 21.24 26.39 1.62
N THR A 251 21.51 25.92 0.39
CA THR A 251 21.19 24.58 -0.11
C THR A 251 22.37 23.61 0.00
N LEU A 252 23.58 24.14 0.18
CA LEU A 252 24.82 23.36 0.23
C LEU A 252 25.21 22.98 1.66
N SER A 253 24.76 23.75 2.65
CA SER A 253 24.97 23.43 4.07
C SER A 253 24.05 22.30 4.53
N PRO A 254 24.57 21.27 5.24
CA PRO A 254 23.74 20.22 5.84
C PRO A 254 22.72 20.80 6.81
N ARG A 255 21.43 20.49 6.57
CA ARG A 255 20.33 20.89 7.45
C ARG A 255 19.41 19.72 7.79
N VAL A 256 18.91 19.66 9.02
CA VAL A 256 17.84 18.76 9.45
C VAL A 256 16.57 19.56 9.75
N VAL A 257 15.48 19.24 9.06
CA VAL A 257 14.15 19.80 9.33
C VAL A 257 13.29 18.71 9.97
N VAL A 258 12.83 18.96 11.19
CA VAL A 258 11.95 18.07 11.94
C VAL A 258 10.52 18.58 11.85
N GLY A 259 9.58 17.71 11.51
CA GLY A 259 8.16 18.07 11.48
C GLY A 259 7.27 16.88 11.84
N HIS A 260 5.97 17.12 11.96
CA HIS A 260 4.98 16.06 12.06
C HIS A 260 4.18 15.99 10.76
N ASN A 261 4.27 14.86 10.04
CA ASN A 261 3.86 14.81 8.64
C ASN A 261 4.63 15.82 7.76
N VAL A 262 5.94 15.93 8.03
CA VAL A 262 6.85 16.97 7.50
C VAL A 262 6.85 17.12 5.98
N CYS A 263 6.47 16.09 5.22
CA CYS A 263 6.42 16.20 3.76
C CYS A 263 5.31 17.15 3.27
N TYR A 264 4.30 17.39 4.10
CA TYR A 264 3.33 18.45 3.86
C TYR A 264 4.02 19.82 3.94
N ASP A 265 4.76 20.09 5.00
CA ASP A 265 5.48 21.35 5.21
C ASP A 265 6.60 21.54 4.17
N ARG A 266 7.31 20.46 3.86
CA ARG A 266 8.35 20.41 2.83
C ARG A 266 7.88 20.92 1.46
N ALA A 267 6.63 20.62 1.09
CA ALA A 267 6.07 21.11 -0.18
C ALA A 267 5.94 22.64 -0.25
N ARG A 268 6.24 23.37 0.83
CA ARG A 268 6.16 24.83 0.89
C ARG A 268 7.54 25.48 1.01
N ILE A 269 8.60 24.67 1.04
CA ILE A 269 9.98 25.15 1.08
C ILE A 269 10.46 25.45 -0.34
N LEU A 270 11.03 26.63 -0.54
CA LEU A 270 11.49 27.13 -1.84
C LEU A 270 12.56 26.24 -2.46
N GLU A 271 13.60 25.93 -1.69
CA GLU A 271 14.83 25.28 -2.17
C GLU A 271 14.60 23.83 -2.63
N GLU A 272 13.56 23.18 -2.14
CA GLU A 272 13.25 21.78 -2.48
C GLU A 272 12.76 21.61 -3.92
N TYR A 273 12.37 22.71 -4.58
CA TYR A 273 11.96 22.75 -5.98
C TYR A 273 13.11 23.02 -6.96
N SER A 274 14.37 23.01 -6.52
CA SER A 274 15.53 22.99 -7.42
C SER A 274 15.63 21.64 -8.15
N LEU A 275 16.10 21.64 -9.40
CA LEU A 275 16.48 20.41 -10.12
C LEU A 275 17.69 19.73 -9.47
N HIS A 276 18.63 20.50 -8.94
CA HIS A 276 19.77 20.01 -8.18
C HIS A 276 19.36 19.64 -6.75
N GLY A 277 20.05 18.66 -6.16
CA GLY A 277 19.75 18.22 -4.80
C GLY A 277 20.23 19.21 -3.75
N THR A 278 19.48 19.34 -2.65
CA THR A 278 19.87 20.11 -1.46
C THR A 278 20.56 19.20 -0.43
N GLN A 279 21.25 19.79 0.54
CA GLN A 279 21.76 19.11 1.73
C GLN A 279 20.77 19.18 2.92
N SER A 280 19.54 19.64 2.68
CA SER A 280 18.43 19.56 3.63
C SER A 280 17.89 18.12 3.70
N ARG A 281 17.64 17.61 4.89
CA ARG A 281 16.98 16.33 5.13
C ARG A 281 15.85 16.48 6.12
N PHE A 282 14.82 15.66 5.94
CA PHE A 282 13.55 15.78 6.64
C PHE A 282 13.31 14.57 7.54
N LEU A 283 12.99 14.84 8.81
CA LEU A 283 12.65 13.82 9.80
C LEU A 283 11.20 13.99 10.23
N ASP A 284 10.39 12.97 9.96
CA ASP A 284 8.97 12.95 10.29
C ASP A 284 8.73 12.23 11.61
N THR A 285 8.30 12.96 12.64
CA THR A 285 7.97 12.38 13.96
C THR A 285 6.84 11.35 13.86
N MET A 286 5.91 11.49 12.91
CA MET A 286 4.87 10.49 12.66
C MET A 286 5.48 9.18 12.13
N ALA A 287 6.43 9.25 11.18
CA ALA A 287 7.08 8.07 10.62
C ALA A 287 7.91 7.32 11.68
N LEU A 288 8.67 8.06 12.49
CA LEU A 288 9.43 7.50 13.60
C LEU A 288 8.50 6.85 14.63
N HIS A 289 7.40 7.51 15.00
CA HIS A 289 6.37 6.94 15.87
C HIS A 289 5.80 5.64 15.31
N VAL A 290 5.42 5.59 14.03
CA VAL A 290 4.83 4.40 13.41
C VAL A 290 5.80 3.21 13.44
N ALA A 291 7.09 3.46 13.24
CA ALA A 291 8.12 2.42 13.29
C ALA A 291 8.26 1.80 14.70
N VAL A 292 8.11 2.59 15.76
CA VAL A 292 8.34 2.15 17.15
C VAL A 292 7.07 1.68 17.85
N ASN A 293 5.97 2.43 17.71
CA ASN A 293 4.71 2.29 18.44
C ASN A 293 3.47 2.25 17.53
N GLY A 294 3.61 2.13 16.21
CA GLY A 294 2.47 2.11 15.29
C GLY A 294 1.57 0.88 15.45
N ILE A 295 0.29 1.02 15.06
CA ILE A 295 -0.72 -0.05 15.06
C ILE A 295 -1.08 -0.56 13.66
N SER A 296 -1.28 -1.87 13.57
CA SER A 296 -1.76 -2.53 12.35
C SER A 296 -3.25 -2.26 12.11
N SER A 297 -3.71 -2.42 10.85
CA SER A 297 -5.12 -2.30 10.48
C SER A 297 -6.05 -3.25 11.24
N HIS A 298 -5.56 -4.44 11.59
CA HIS A 298 -6.30 -5.43 12.38
C HIS A 298 -6.40 -5.06 13.86
N GLN A 299 -5.45 -4.29 14.38
CA GLN A 299 -5.46 -3.78 15.77
C GLN A 299 -6.34 -2.54 15.94
N ARG A 300 -6.47 -1.68 14.91
CA ARG A 300 -7.21 -0.40 15.00
C ARG A 300 -8.62 -0.53 15.61
N PRO A 301 -9.48 -1.49 15.22
CA PRO A 301 -10.82 -1.59 15.81
C PRO A 301 -10.80 -1.90 17.31
N ALA A 302 -9.89 -2.77 17.76
CA ALA A 302 -9.73 -3.11 19.18
C ALA A 302 -9.21 -1.91 19.98
N TRP A 303 -8.21 -1.21 19.46
CA TRP A 303 -7.67 0.00 20.06
C TRP A 303 -8.72 1.12 20.16
N MET A 304 -9.50 1.37 19.10
CA MET A 304 -10.58 2.37 19.12
C MET A 304 -11.64 2.04 20.18
N LYS A 305 -11.98 0.77 20.36
CA LYS A 305 -12.91 0.32 21.41
C LYS A 305 -12.31 0.56 22.80
N HIS A 306 -11.04 0.23 23.01
CA HIS A 306 -10.32 0.47 24.27
C HIS A 306 -10.25 1.95 24.61
N ARG A 307 -9.86 2.80 23.65
CA ARG A 307 -9.81 4.25 23.81
C ARG A 307 -11.16 4.83 24.22
N LYS A 308 -12.23 4.46 23.51
CA LYS A 308 -13.59 4.91 23.84
C LYS A 308 -14.04 4.43 25.23
N SER A 309 -13.65 3.22 25.63
CA SER A 309 -13.94 2.70 26.97
C SER A 309 -13.22 3.50 28.05
N LYS A 310 -11.94 3.83 27.88
CA LYS A 310 -11.17 4.66 28.81
C LYS A 310 -11.75 6.08 28.90
N GLU A 311 -12.11 6.67 27.77
CA GLU A 311 -12.74 7.99 27.71
C GLU A 311 -14.09 8.00 28.46
N THR A 312 -14.92 6.97 28.26
CA THR A 312 -16.18 6.82 29.00
C THR A 312 -15.95 6.65 30.50
N GLN A 313 -14.93 5.88 30.91
CA GLN A 313 -14.56 5.72 32.32
C GLN A 313 -14.10 7.04 32.94
N LYS A 314 -13.32 7.84 32.21
CA LYS A 314 -12.92 9.19 32.64
C LYS A 314 -14.11 10.12 32.82
N VAL A 315 -15.05 10.12 31.86
CA VAL A 315 -16.28 10.93 31.95
C VAL A 315 -17.12 10.51 33.14
N HIS A 316 -17.43 9.21 33.30
CA HIS A 316 -18.19 8.72 34.47
C HIS A 316 -17.51 9.04 35.80
N ARG A 317 -16.17 9.03 35.83
CA ARG A 317 -15.41 9.40 37.03
C ARG A 317 -15.49 10.89 37.32
N ALA A 318 -15.33 11.74 36.31
CA ALA A 318 -15.51 13.18 36.46
C ALA A 318 -16.94 13.52 36.92
N GLU A 319 -17.96 12.86 36.35
CA GLU A 319 -19.35 12.98 36.79
C GLU A 319 -19.54 12.50 38.25
N ALA A 320 -18.87 11.42 38.65
CA ALA A 320 -18.93 10.93 40.03
C ALA A 320 -18.26 11.91 41.02
N VAL A 321 -17.11 12.50 40.65
CA VAL A 321 -16.43 13.53 41.44
C VAL A 321 -17.33 14.76 41.58
N GLU A 322 -17.91 15.26 40.49
CA GLU A 322 -18.83 16.40 40.53
C GLU A 322 -20.07 16.11 41.38
N ALA A 323 -20.66 14.91 41.25
CA ALA A 323 -21.81 14.51 42.06
C ALA A 323 -21.48 14.44 43.56
N VAL A 324 -20.28 13.99 43.94
CA VAL A 324 -19.82 14.02 45.33
C VAL A 324 -19.64 15.46 45.82
N ILE A 325 -19.05 16.35 45.00
CA ILE A 325 -18.91 17.77 45.31
C ILE A 325 -20.29 18.44 45.49
N GLU A 326 -21.27 18.15 44.64
CA GLU A 326 -22.64 18.63 44.79
C GLU A 326 -23.29 18.12 46.09
N LEU A 327 -23.15 16.83 46.43
CA LEU A 327 -23.66 16.28 47.68
C LEU A 327 -23.03 16.95 48.92
N MET A 328 -21.75 17.31 48.86
CA MET A 328 -21.08 18.05 49.93
C MET A 328 -21.66 19.46 50.09
N ARG A 329 -21.91 20.17 48.98
CA ARG A 329 -22.57 21.50 48.99
C ARG A 329 -23.99 21.42 49.55
N ASP A 330 -24.75 20.40 49.17
CA ASP A 330 -26.11 20.16 49.68
C ASP A 330 -26.12 19.85 51.17
N ALA A 331 -25.17 19.04 51.65
CA ALA A 331 -25.02 18.73 53.06
C ALA A 331 -24.69 19.99 53.89
N GLU A 332 -23.85 20.88 53.37
CA GLU A 332 -23.51 22.17 53.98
C GLU A 332 -24.74 23.10 54.03
N PHE A 333 -25.48 23.22 52.93
CA PHE A 333 -26.69 24.04 52.90
C PHE A 333 -27.77 23.54 53.88
N LYS A 334 -27.97 22.22 53.97
CA LYS A 334 -28.91 21.62 54.93
C LYS A 334 -28.44 21.80 56.37
N HIS A 335 -27.14 21.65 56.63
CA HIS A 335 -26.55 21.88 57.95
C HIS A 335 -26.79 23.31 58.45
N ASP A 336 -26.80 24.29 57.55
CA ASP A 336 -27.03 25.70 57.90
C ASP A 336 -28.50 26.07 58.13
N GLN A 337 -29.43 25.25 57.65
CA GLN A 337 -30.88 25.43 57.83
C GLN A 337 -31.50 24.53 58.92
N GLU A 338 -30.75 23.58 59.48
CA GLU A 338 -31.28 22.60 60.44
C GLU A 338 -31.13 23.11 61.88
N ASP A 339 -32.26 23.20 62.59
CA ASP A 339 -32.34 23.66 63.99
C ASP A 339 -32.13 22.51 65.00
N ASP A 340 -32.21 21.26 64.57
CA ASP A 340 -32.01 20.06 65.40
C ASP A 340 -30.51 19.70 65.51
N GLU A 341 -29.93 19.85 66.71
CA GLU A 341 -28.50 19.59 66.98
C GLU A 341 -28.05 18.17 66.58
N ILE A 342 -28.92 17.16 66.70
CA ILE A 342 -28.55 15.77 66.39
C ILE A 342 -28.38 15.59 64.88
N LYS A 343 -29.35 16.10 64.10
CA LYS A 343 -29.30 16.02 62.63
C LYS A 343 -28.20 16.88 62.04
N ARG A 344 -27.90 18.02 62.67
CA ARG A 344 -26.81 18.89 62.28
C ARG A 344 -25.46 18.19 62.42
N GLU A 345 -25.25 17.44 63.50
CA GLU A 345 -24.06 16.61 63.70
C GLU A 345 -24.00 15.43 62.70
N GLU A 346 -25.13 14.80 62.37
CA GLU A 346 -25.20 13.77 61.33
C GLU A 346 -24.81 14.29 59.94
N LEU A 347 -25.30 15.46 59.53
CA LEU A 347 -24.94 16.12 58.27
C LEU A 347 -23.47 16.51 58.23
N ARG A 348 -22.90 16.94 59.37
CA ARG A 348 -21.48 17.25 59.50
C ARG A 348 -20.60 16.01 59.33
N ARG A 349 -20.99 14.87 59.90
CA ARG A 349 -20.30 13.58 59.68
C ARG A 349 -20.37 13.13 58.24
N LEU A 350 -21.56 13.18 57.62
CA LEU A 350 -21.73 12.81 56.22
C LEU A 350 -20.82 13.63 55.29
N ARG A 351 -20.71 14.94 55.50
CA ARG A 351 -19.78 15.79 54.76
C ARG A 351 -18.32 15.37 54.98
N SER A 352 -17.92 15.11 56.22
CA SER A 352 -16.57 14.68 56.55
C SER A 352 -16.21 13.35 55.87
N ASP A 353 -17.15 12.39 55.85
CA ASP A 353 -16.96 11.09 55.20
C ASP A 353 -16.82 11.25 53.67
N LEU A 354 -17.60 12.14 53.05
CA LEU A 354 -17.49 12.46 51.62
C LEU A 354 -16.16 13.18 51.28
N GLU A 355 -15.73 14.11 52.14
CA GLU A 355 -14.47 14.84 52.01
C GLU A 355 -13.25 13.91 52.15
N GLU A 356 -13.32 12.91 53.04
CA GLU A 356 -12.27 11.89 53.20
C GLU A 356 -12.22 10.89 52.03
N GLY A 357 -13.36 10.64 51.37
CA GLY A 357 -13.46 9.78 50.19
C GLY A 357 -13.06 10.43 48.86
N LEU A 358 -13.12 11.75 48.75
CA LEU A 358 -12.85 12.51 47.53
C LEU A 358 -11.40 12.31 47.01
N PRO A 359 -10.35 12.37 47.84
CA PRO A 359 -8.98 12.09 47.41
C PRO A 359 -8.80 10.67 46.86
N GLN A 360 -9.55 9.66 47.32
CA GLN A 360 -9.45 8.31 46.76
C GLN A 360 -10.10 8.23 45.36
N LEU A 361 -11.19 8.97 45.16
CA LEU A 361 -11.84 9.14 43.86
C LEU A 361 -11.00 9.99 42.88
N GLU A 362 -10.13 10.86 43.37
CA GLU A 362 -9.21 11.69 42.56
C GLU A 362 -7.84 11.03 42.32
N ALA A 363 -7.24 10.40 43.34
CA ALA A 363 -5.89 9.82 43.32
C ALA A 363 -5.76 8.46 42.62
N ALA A 364 -6.87 7.79 42.27
CA ALA A 364 -6.78 6.56 41.47
C ALA A 364 -6.21 6.75 40.05
N ASP A 365 -5.83 7.98 39.65
CA ASP A 365 -5.05 8.26 38.43
C ASP A 365 -3.53 8.12 38.63
N THR A 366 -2.99 8.37 39.82
CA THR A 366 -1.54 8.22 40.10
C THR A 366 -1.15 6.77 40.39
N ASP A 367 -1.94 6.03 41.17
CA ASP A 367 -1.63 4.64 41.52
C ASP A 367 -1.89 3.64 40.37
N ALA A 368 -2.77 3.98 39.42
CA ALA A 368 -2.96 3.19 38.20
C ALA A 368 -1.85 3.41 37.15
N MET A 369 -1.07 4.48 37.27
CA MET A 369 0.08 4.78 36.41
C MET A 369 1.38 4.14 36.91
N GLU A 370 1.53 3.96 38.23
CA GLU A 370 2.66 3.26 38.86
C GLU A 370 2.44 1.75 39.08
N ALA A 371 1.24 1.23 38.82
CA ALA A 371 0.95 -0.20 38.86
C ALA A 371 1.83 -0.97 37.87
N ASP A 372 2.88 -1.59 38.43
CA ASP A 372 3.75 -2.66 37.94
C ASP A 372 3.83 -2.81 36.41
N LEU A 373 5.02 -2.64 35.85
CA LEU A 373 5.32 -2.83 34.41
C LEU A 373 4.79 -4.17 33.85
N SER A 374 4.48 -5.14 34.72
CA SER A 374 3.82 -6.41 34.41
C SER A 374 2.36 -6.32 33.93
N SER A 375 1.68 -5.16 34.04
CA SER A 375 0.24 -5.01 33.79
C SER A 375 -0.16 -4.22 32.53
N LYS A 376 0.77 -3.52 31.85
CA LYS A 376 0.46 -2.67 30.69
C LYS A 376 0.09 -3.50 29.46
N ARG A 377 -1.05 -3.19 28.84
CA ARG A 377 -1.48 -3.84 27.59
C ARG A 377 -0.90 -3.13 26.37
N TRP A 378 -0.82 -3.82 25.23
CA TRP A 378 -0.40 -3.20 23.98
C TRP A 378 -1.26 -1.99 23.58
N GLU A 379 -2.55 -1.95 23.95
CA GLU A 379 -3.43 -0.81 23.64
C GLU A 379 -3.01 0.48 24.34
N ASP A 380 -2.25 0.40 25.44
CA ASP A 380 -1.78 1.53 26.23
C ASP A 380 -0.41 2.06 25.75
N LEU A 381 0.27 1.31 24.89
CA LEU A 381 1.62 1.62 24.38
C LEU A 381 1.60 2.11 22.93
N THR A 382 0.42 2.46 22.43
CA THR A 382 0.20 2.85 21.04
C THR A 382 -0.85 3.95 20.95
N SER A 383 -0.78 4.71 19.86
CA SER A 383 -1.77 5.72 19.51
C SER A 383 -2.14 5.63 18.04
N ALA A 384 -3.10 6.47 17.63
CA ALA A 384 -3.23 6.84 16.23
C ALA A 384 -2.10 7.82 15.84
N ASN A 385 -2.08 8.21 14.57
CA ASN A 385 -0.94 8.92 13.98
C ASN A 385 -1.02 10.45 14.08
N SER A 386 -2.07 11.05 14.66
CA SER A 386 -2.16 12.51 14.74
C SER A 386 -1.18 13.06 15.79
N LEU A 387 -0.68 14.29 15.59
CA LEU A 387 0.24 14.93 16.54
C LEU A 387 -0.32 14.89 17.96
N ALA A 388 -1.59 15.25 18.14
CA ALA A 388 -2.28 15.18 19.43
C ALA A 388 -2.27 13.77 20.05
N ASP A 389 -2.55 12.72 19.27
CA ASP A 389 -2.55 11.35 19.81
C ASP A 389 -1.13 10.86 20.15
N VAL A 390 -0.13 11.24 19.35
CA VAL A 390 1.29 10.90 19.56
C VAL A 390 1.87 11.67 20.74
N ALA A 391 1.58 12.96 20.86
CA ALA A 391 1.98 13.82 21.96
C ALA A 391 1.36 13.36 23.29
N LYS A 392 0.09 12.94 23.27
CA LYS A 392 -0.55 12.36 24.45
C LYS A 392 0.13 11.07 24.90
N LEU A 393 0.54 10.21 23.97
CA LEU A 393 1.22 8.95 24.28
C LEU A 393 2.64 9.17 24.84
N HIS A 394 3.45 9.98 24.16
CA HIS A 394 4.90 10.09 24.44
C HIS A 394 5.24 11.17 25.46
N CYS A 395 4.45 12.24 25.51
CA CYS A 395 4.74 13.44 26.31
C CYS A 395 3.63 13.76 27.33
N ASN A 396 2.50 13.03 27.31
CA ASN A 396 1.30 13.33 28.09
C ASN A 396 0.76 14.76 27.89
N ILE A 397 0.95 15.32 26.70
CA ILE A 397 0.44 16.66 26.34
C ILE A 397 -0.93 16.50 25.69
N ASP A 398 -1.94 17.21 26.20
CA ASP A 398 -3.25 17.34 25.55
C ASP A 398 -3.24 18.56 24.62
N MET A 399 -3.77 18.38 23.40
CA MET A 399 -3.82 19.42 22.38
C MET A 399 -5.26 19.64 21.94
N ASP A 400 -5.62 20.89 21.73
CA ASP A 400 -6.89 21.26 21.11
C ASP A 400 -6.86 20.97 19.61
N LYS A 401 -7.94 20.41 19.09
CA LYS A 401 -8.11 20.02 17.68
C LYS A 401 -8.97 21.00 16.90
N GLU A 402 -9.60 21.98 17.55
CA GLU A 402 -10.63 22.80 16.93
C GLU A 402 -10.04 23.94 16.09
N VAL A 403 -9.00 24.64 16.60
CA VAL A 403 -8.37 25.83 15.98
C VAL A 403 -7.95 25.60 14.53
N ARG A 404 -7.36 24.43 14.22
CA ARG A 404 -6.94 24.09 12.86
C ARG A 404 -8.08 24.15 11.83
N ASN A 405 -9.32 23.89 12.24
CA ASN A 405 -10.46 23.89 11.31
C ASN A 405 -10.79 25.29 10.79
N ASP A 406 -10.30 26.34 11.44
CA ASP A 406 -10.55 27.72 11.07
C ASP A 406 -9.89 28.05 9.73
N PHE A 407 -8.68 27.53 9.46
CA PHE A 407 -8.02 27.66 8.15
C PHE A 407 -8.78 27.03 6.98
N MET A 408 -9.76 26.16 7.26
CA MET A 408 -10.63 25.56 6.25
C MET A 408 -11.93 26.32 6.04
N LYS A 409 -12.37 27.12 7.02
CA LYS A 409 -13.72 27.69 7.11
C LYS A 409 -13.75 29.21 7.03
N LEU A 410 -12.79 29.88 7.69
CA LEU A 410 -12.74 31.33 7.82
C LEU A 410 -12.14 32.00 6.58
N THR A 411 -12.39 33.30 6.44
CA THR A 411 -11.80 34.11 5.38
C THR A 411 -10.38 34.58 5.75
N PRO A 412 -9.54 34.97 4.77
CA PRO A 412 -8.20 35.49 5.05
C PRO A 412 -8.19 36.69 5.98
N GLU A 413 -9.23 37.54 5.91
CA GLU A 413 -9.40 38.70 6.78
C GLU A 413 -9.65 38.28 8.24
N GLU A 414 -10.52 37.29 8.48
CA GLU A 414 -10.80 36.77 9.83
C GLU A 414 -9.56 36.09 10.45
N ILE A 415 -8.75 35.42 9.62
CA ILE A 415 -7.46 34.85 10.06
C ILE A 415 -6.47 35.96 10.40
N LYS A 416 -6.39 37.00 9.56
CA LYS A 416 -5.52 38.17 9.79
C LYS A 416 -5.90 38.92 11.07
N ASP A 417 -7.19 39.11 11.34
CA ASP A 417 -7.68 39.83 12.52
C ASP A 417 -7.31 39.12 13.84
N ASN A 418 -7.15 37.79 13.82
CA ASN A 418 -6.74 36.98 14.97
C ASN A 418 -5.35 36.32 14.79
N ILE A 419 -4.47 36.95 14.00
CA ILE A 419 -3.19 36.35 13.58
C ILE A 419 -2.29 35.93 14.76
N HIS A 420 -2.33 36.65 15.88
CA HIS A 420 -1.54 36.31 17.07
C HIS A 420 -1.96 34.97 17.69
N ASP A 421 -3.26 34.64 17.70
CA ASP A 421 -3.75 33.37 18.24
C ASP A 421 -3.32 32.21 17.36
N TYR A 422 -3.35 32.39 16.04
CA TYR A 422 -2.88 31.40 15.09
C TYR A 422 -1.36 31.21 15.12
N LEU A 423 -0.57 32.28 15.30
CA LEU A 423 0.88 32.17 15.51
C LEU A 423 1.20 31.42 16.81
N ASN A 424 0.47 31.69 17.88
CA ASN A 424 0.60 30.95 19.13
C ASN A 424 0.24 29.46 18.98
N TYR A 425 -0.78 29.15 18.19
CA TYR A 425 -1.16 27.80 17.82
C TYR A 425 -0.04 27.09 17.04
N CYS A 426 0.47 27.70 15.96
CA CYS A 426 1.57 27.12 15.17
C CYS A 426 2.85 26.93 16.01
N ALA A 427 3.17 27.90 16.87
CA ALA A 427 4.30 27.78 17.78
C ALA A 427 4.11 26.65 18.80
N GLN A 428 2.87 26.41 19.25
CA GLN A 428 2.56 25.27 20.11
C GLN A 428 2.75 23.94 19.39
N ASP A 429 2.31 23.83 18.13
CA ASP A 429 2.50 22.63 17.31
C ASP A 429 3.99 22.34 17.07
N VAL A 430 4.80 23.36 16.81
CA VAL A 430 6.28 23.26 16.72
C VAL A 430 6.88 22.78 18.05
N PHE A 431 6.50 23.38 19.17
CA PHE A 431 6.99 22.98 20.49
C PHE A 431 6.67 21.51 20.80
N VAL A 432 5.41 21.10 20.58
CA VAL A 432 4.98 19.73 20.83
C VAL A 432 5.67 18.74 19.88
N THR A 433 5.88 19.13 18.62
CA THR A 433 6.61 18.31 17.65
C THR A 433 8.05 18.06 18.10
N HIS A 434 8.76 19.08 18.61
CA HIS A 434 10.09 18.89 19.18
C HIS A 434 10.07 17.99 20.43
N ALA A 435 9.11 18.18 21.33
CA ALA A 435 8.96 17.36 22.52
C ALA A 435 8.75 15.87 22.15
N VAL A 436 7.91 15.60 21.15
CA VAL A 436 7.71 14.25 20.60
C VAL A 436 9.00 13.73 19.96
N PHE A 437 9.65 14.53 19.12
CA PHE A 437 10.90 14.17 18.44
C PHE A 437 11.98 13.70 19.42
N SER A 438 12.14 14.43 20.53
CA SER A 438 13.08 14.13 21.61
C SER A 438 12.83 12.77 22.28
N LYS A 439 11.60 12.22 22.19
CA LYS A 439 11.26 10.88 22.67
C LYS A 439 11.35 9.81 21.57
N VAL A 440 10.88 10.11 20.36
CA VAL A 440 10.75 9.10 19.29
C VAL A 440 12.04 8.83 18.53
N LEU A 441 12.96 9.80 18.40
CA LEU A 441 14.23 9.58 17.70
C LEU A 441 15.11 8.53 18.42
N PRO A 442 15.38 8.63 19.74
CA PRO A 442 16.15 7.59 20.43
C PRO A 442 15.49 6.21 20.32
N ALA A 443 14.17 6.15 20.53
CA ALA A 443 13.43 4.89 20.43
C ALA A 443 13.46 4.27 19.02
N PHE A 444 13.47 5.12 17.98
CA PHE A 444 13.66 4.68 16.60
C PHE A 444 15.04 4.10 16.37
N LEU A 445 16.10 4.76 16.85
CA LEU A 445 17.48 4.29 16.69
C LEU A 445 17.70 2.96 17.43
N ASP A 446 17.09 2.76 18.59
CA ASP A 446 17.13 1.46 19.30
C ASP A 446 16.38 0.36 18.54
N ARG A 447 15.24 0.70 17.93
CA ARG A 447 14.42 -0.24 17.17
C ARG A 447 15.01 -0.56 15.80
N CYS A 448 15.68 0.40 15.17
CA CYS A 448 16.31 0.30 13.86
C CYS A 448 17.81 0.65 13.98
N PRO A 449 18.64 -0.26 14.54
CA PRO A 449 20.00 0.06 14.97
C PRO A 449 21.00 0.25 13.83
N SER A 450 20.70 -0.24 12.63
CA SER A 450 21.61 -0.08 11.50
C SER A 450 21.61 1.36 10.97
N PRO A 451 22.79 1.99 10.76
CA PRO A 451 22.88 3.32 10.19
C PRO A 451 22.31 3.39 8.76
N VAL A 452 22.28 2.26 8.04
CA VAL A 452 21.64 2.14 6.72
C VAL A 452 20.16 2.51 6.78
N SER A 453 19.46 2.15 7.86
CA SER A 453 18.02 2.47 7.99
C SER A 453 17.77 3.96 8.15
N PHE A 454 18.62 4.66 8.90
CA PHE A 454 18.52 6.10 9.05
C PHE A 454 18.86 6.82 7.73
N ALA A 455 19.96 6.45 7.07
CA ALA A 455 20.31 7.01 5.75
C ALA A 455 19.21 6.76 4.69
N GLY A 456 18.59 5.57 4.70
CA GLY A 456 17.49 5.23 3.81
C GLY A 456 16.29 6.16 3.94
N ILE A 457 15.82 6.43 5.17
CA ILE A 457 14.68 7.33 5.38
C ILE A 457 15.00 8.79 5.01
N LEU A 458 16.24 9.24 5.21
CA LEU A 458 16.65 10.59 4.82
C LEU A 458 16.56 10.78 3.30
N ALA A 459 17.05 9.82 2.53
CA ALA A 459 16.99 9.87 1.07
C ALA A 459 15.55 9.76 0.53
N MET A 460 14.75 8.86 1.11
CA MET A 460 13.34 8.69 0.72
C MET A 460 12.50 9.94 1.00
N GLY A 461 12.77 10.66 2.08
CA GLY A 461 12.08 11.90 2.46
C GLY A 461 12.31 13.06 1.48
N SER A 462 13.36 12.99 0.65
CA SER A 462 13.74 14.02 -0.32
C SER A 462 13.31 13.70 -1.77
N SER A 463 12.31 12.83 -1.95
CA SER A 463 11.75 12.50 -3.28
C SER A 463 11.20 13.72 -4.02
N PHE A 464 11.25 13.70 -5.35
CA PHE A 464 10.77 14.76 -6.22
C PHE A 464 10.41 14.19 -7.60
N LEU A 465 9.53 14.85 -8.35
CA LEU A 465 9.11 14.43 -9.68
C LEU A 465 9.10 15.63 -10.64
N THR A 466 9.70 15.47 -11.80
CA THR A 466 9.72 16.50 -12.85
C THR A 466 8.56 16.30 -13.82
N VAL A 467 7.87 17.38 -14.17
CA VAL A 467 6.75 17.42 -15.11
C VAL A 467 6.92 18.57 -16.09
N ASN A 468 6.21 18.52 -17.22
CA ASN A 468 6.14 19.59 -18.21
C ASN A 468 4.68 19.92 -18.54
N ASP A 469 4.47 20.82 -19.51
CA ASP A 469 3.17 21.18 -20.10
C ASP A 469 2.21 20.00 -20.37
N SER A 470 2.75 18.80 -20.67
CA SER A 470 1.92 17.60 -20.84
C SER A 470 1.11 17.21 -19.60
N TRP A 471 1.50 17.65 -18.40
CA TRP A 471 0.72 17.46 -17.17
C TRP A 471 -0.64 18.18 -17.24
N GLU A 472 -0.66 19.44 -17.67
CA GLU A 472 -1.89 20.24 -17.78
C GLU A 472 -2.80 19.66 -18.87
N SER A 473 -2.21 19.25 -20.00
CA SER A 473 -2.95 18.55 -21.07
C SER A 473 -3.54 17.23 -20.57
N TYR A 474 -2.78 16.43 -19.83
CA TYR A 474 -3.25 15.17 -19.25
C TYR A 474 -4.45 15.36 -18.33
N LEU A 475 -4.40 16.35 -17.42
CA LEU A 475 -5.53 16.64 -16.53
C LEU A 475 -6.78 17.02 -17.33
N ALA A 476 -6.63 17.90 -18.32
CA ALA A 476 -7.72 18.35 -19.17
C ALA A 476 -8.30 17.21 -20.02
N ASP A 477 -7.44 16.40 -20.62
CA ASP A 477 -7.82 15.29 -21.50
C ASP A 477 -8.51 14.16 -20.72
N ALA A 478 -7.96 13.76 -19.56
CA ALA A 478 -8.56 12.74 -18.71
C ALA A 478 -9.93 13.18 -18.17
N ASP A 479 -10.07 14.43 -17.74
CA ASP A 479 -11.35 14.96 -17.27
C ASP A 479 -12.36 15.14 -18.41
N ARG A 480 -11.92 15.57 -19.60
CA ARG A 480 -12.76 15.67 -20.80
C ARG A 480 -13.29 14.31 -21.22
N VAL A 481 -12.41 13.31 -21.40
CA VAL A 481 -12.80 11.96 -21.81
C VAL A 481 -13.73 11.31 -20.78
N TYR A 482 -13.47 11.51 -19.48
CA TYR A 482 -14.37 11.07 -18.42
C TYR A 482 -15.76 11.70 -18.57
N LYS A 483 -15.85 13.03 -18.71
CA LYS A 483 -17.12 13.76 -18.87
C LYS A 483 -17.87 13.36 -20.14
N GLU A 484 -17.16 13.10 -21.24
CA GLU A 484 -17.77 12.63 -22.49
C GLU A 484 -18.38 11.22 -22.34
N LEU A 485 -17.62 10.28 -21.75
CA LEU A 485 -18.10 8.92 -21.50
C LEU A 485 -19.28 8.91 -20.52
N ASP A 486 -19.19 9.71 -19.45
CA ASP A 486 -20.26 9.87 -18.46
C ASP A 486 -21.50 10.53 -19.05
N GLY A 487 -21.33 11.57 -19.85
CA GLY A 487 -22.42 12.23 -20.57
C GLY A 487 -23.17 11.31 -21.53
N LYS A 488 -22.45 10.45 -22.28
CA LYS A 488 -23.07 9.47 -23.19
C LYS A 488 -23.96 8.47 -22.44
N VAL A 489 -23.44 7.89 -21.36
CA VAL A 489 -24.21 6.91 -20.55
C VAL A 489 -25.39 7.57 -19.85
N LYS A 490 -25.19 8.77 -19.27
CA LYS A 490 -26.28 9.55 -18.66
C LYS A 490 -27.38 9.86 -19.66
N LYS A 491 -27.02 10.34 -20.86
CA LYS A 491 -28.00 10.60 -21.93
C LYS A 491 -28.79 9.35 -22.28
N ARG A 492 -28.12 8.20 -22.42
CA ARG A 492 -28.81 6.94 -22.73
C ARG A 492 -29.74 6.48 -21.61
N LEU A 493 -29.31 6.60 -20.36
CA LEU A 493 -30.16 6.29 -19.19
C LEU A 493 -31.37 7.22 -19.09
N VAL A 494 -31.21 8.49 -19.45
CA VAL A 494 -32.32 9.45 -19.56
C VAL A 494 -33.30 9.02 -20.64
N GLU A 495 -32.84 8.66 -21.84
CA GLU A 495 -33.70 8.15 -22.92
C GLU A 495 -34.48 6.89 -22.48
N LEU A 496 -33.82 5.95 -21.79
CA LEU A 496 -34.46 4.75 -21.26
C LEU A 496 -35.48 5.08 -20.15
N ALA A 497 -35.17 6.05 -19.29
CA ALA A 497 -36.10 6.51 -18.25
C ALA A 497 -37.33 7.19 -18.87
N GLU A 498 -37.17 7.99 -19.91
CA GLU A 498 -38.28 8.61 -20.65
C GLU A 498 -39.15 7.56 -21.34
N GLN A 499 -38.53 6.62 -22.07
CA GLN A 499 -39.24 5.50 -22.72
C GLN A 499 -39.99 4.64 -21.69
N ALA A 500 -39.38 4.35 -20.55
CA ALA A 500 -40.05 3.63 -19.47
C ALA A 500 -41.25 4.43 -18.97
N LYS A 501 -41.07 5.73 -18.65
CA LYS A 501 -42.15 6.61 -18.15
C LYS A 501 -43.34 6.66 -19.11
N ASP A 502 -43.12 6.65 -20.42
CA ASP A 502 -44.18 6.71 -21.43
C ASP A 502 -45.05 5.43 -21.46
N ARG A 503 -44.52 4.27 -21.01
CA ARG A 503 -45.33 3.04 -20.82
C ARG A 503 -46.40 3.17 -19.74
N MET A 504 -46.42 4.26 -18.95
CA MET A 504 -47.51 4.53 -18.03
C MET A 504 -48.85 4.72 -18.76
N GLU A 505 -48.83 5.15 -20.02
CA GLU A 505 -50.04 5.43 -20.81
C GLU A 505 -50.79 4.15 -21.25
N ASP A 506 -50.05 3.07 -21.57
CA ASP A 506 -50.61 1.80 -22.04
C ASP A 506 -50.58 0.68 -21.00
N GLU A 507 -50.11 0.99 -19.78
CA GLU A 507 -49.92 0.05 -18.66
C GLU A 507 -49.02 -1.17 -18.96
N SER A 508 -48.28 -1.18 -20.08
CA SER A 508 -47.43 -2.29 -20.51
C SER A 508 -46.27 -2.58 -19.54
N TRP A 509 -45.97 -1.64 -18.63
CA TRP A 509 -44.97 -1.81 -17.56
C TRP A 509 -45.34 -2.91 -16.55
N LYS A 510 -46.63 -3.28 -16.42
CA LYS A 510 -47.08 -4.32 -15.47
C LYS A 510 -46.59 -5.71 -15.85
N ASP A 511 -46.50 -5.99 -17.14
CA ASP A 511 -46.07 -7.28 -17.69
C ASP A 511 -44.55 -7.38 -17.86
N ASP A 512 -43.85 -6.25 -17.77
CA ASP A 512 -42.39 -6.18 -17.87
C ASP A 512 -41.74 -6.53 -16.51
N PRO A 513 -40.89 -7.57 -16.44
CA PRO A 513 -40.34 -8.06 -15.17
C PRO A 513 -39.36 -7.07 -14.51
N TRP A 514 -38.81 -6.10 -15.25
CA TRP A 514 -37.96 -5.05 -14.68
C TRP A 514 -38.81 -3.86 -14.25
N LEU A 515 -39.62 -3.31 -15.16
CA LEU A 515 -40.36 -2.08 -14.90
C LEU A 515 -41.44 -2.24 -13.82
N SER A 516 -42.04 -3.43 -13.66
CA SER A 516 -42.99 -3.74 -12.58
C SER A 516 -42.44 -3.55 -11.16
N GLN A 517 -41.11 -3.50 -11.01
CA GLN A 517 -40.45 -3.25 -9.72
C GLN A 517 -40.46 -1.77 -9.30
N LEU A 518 -40.77 -0.84 -10.21
CA LEU A 518 -40.71 0.60 -9.96
C LEU A 518 -41.98 1.14 -9.30
N ASP A 519 -41.88 2.27 -8.59
CA ASP A 519 -43.03 2.91 -7.94
C ASP A 519 -43.82 3.79 -8.92
N TRP A 520 -44.83 3.20 -9.57
CA TRP A 520 -45.69 3.86 -10.55
C TRP A 520 -46.80 4.73 -9.95
N THR A 521 -46.79 5.00 -8.64
CA THR A 521 -47.83 5.84 -8.03
C THR A 521 -47.84 7.25 -8.65
N PRO A 522 -48.99 7.74 -9.16
CA PRO A 522 -49.05 9.03 -9.84
C PRO A 522 -48.76 10.18 -8.87
N LYS A 523 -47.75 11.00 -9.18
CA LYS A 523 -47.43 12.25 -8.48
C LYS A 523 -47.70 13.44 -9.40
N VAL A 524 -48.34 14.48 -8.86
CA VAL A 524 -48.54 15.75 -9.58
C VAL A 524 -47.21 16.49 -9.61
N ALA A 525 -46.69 16.79 -10.80
CA ALA A 525 -45.52 17.65 -10.94
C ALA A 525 -45.84 19.06 -10.39
N GLY A 526 -45.21 19.43 -9.27
CA GLY A 526 -45.39 20.74 -8.64
C GLY A 526 -44.67 21.85 -9.42
N LYS A 527 -45.15 23.10 -9.31
CA LYS A 527 -44.44 24.28 -9.83
C LYS A 527 -43.12 24.46 -9.07
N SER A 528 -42.03 24.68 -9.80
CA SER A 528 -40.72 25.05 -9.25
C SER A 528 -40.83 26.31 -8.39
N ARG A 529 -40.40 26.25 -7.14
CA ARG A 529 -40.13 27.45 -6.33
C ARG A 529 -38.77 27.99 -6.76
N GLY A 530 -38.77 29.07 -7.54
CA GLY A 530 -37.61 29.94 -7.73
C GLY A 530 -37.03 29.96 -9.14
N VAL A 531 -37.56 30.87 -9.98
CA VAL A 531 -36.82 31.88 -10.76
C VAL A 531 -37.86 32.99 -11.04
N MET A 532 -37.68 34.18 -10.45
CA MET A 532 -38.37 35.38 -10.92
C MET A 532 -37.81 35.72 -12.30
N PRO A 533 -38.63 35.94 -13.35
CA PRO A 533 -38.12 36.47 -14.60
C PRO A 533 -37.44 37.82 -14.32
N ALA A 534 -36.25 38.01 -14.88
CA ALA A 534 -35.50 39.25 -14.78
C ALA A 534 -36.37 40.44 -15.24
N GLU A 535 -36.52 41.44 -14.37
CA GLU A 535 -36.94 42.77 -14.78
C GLU A 535 -35.90 43.31 -15.77
N GLN A 536 -36.38 43.75 -16.94
CA GLN A 536 -35.56 44.52 -17.86
C GLN A 536 -35.18 45.86 -17.21
N PRO A 537 -33.96 46.38 -17.42
CA PRO A 537 -33.60 47.70 -16.95
C PRO A 537 -34.26 48.75 -17.85
N ASP A 538 -35.34 49.36 -17.39
CA ASP A 538 -35.87 50.57 -18.02
C ASP A 538 -34.96 51.75 -17.70
N SER A 539 -34.27 52.20 -18.73
CA SER A 539 -33.64 53.51 -18.78
C SER A 539 -34.69 54.60 -18.95
N THR A 540 -34.56 55.64 -18.12
CA THR A 540 -34.78 57.08 -18.36
C THR A 540 -35.75 57.77 -17.42
N ALA A 541 -35.21 58.83 -16.82
CA ALA A 541 -35.87 59.78 -15.96
C ALA A 541 -36.89 60.65 -16.71
N ALA A 542 -38.04 60.90 -16.08
CA ALA A 542 -38.64 62.24 -15.92
C ALA A 542 -39.95 62.16 -15.11
N CYS A 543 -40.04 62.99 -14.06
CA CYS A 543 -41.26 63.39 -13.34
C CYS A 543 -41.97 64.56 -14.07
N PRO A 544 -43.11 65.10 -13.59
CA PRO A 544 -44.32 64.49 -13.01
C PRO A 544 -45.61 65.15 -13.57
N SER A 545 -46.76 64.88 -12.92
CA SER A 545 -48.09 65.55 -12.98
C SER A 545 -49.15 64.65 -13.65
N THR A 546 -50.38 64.46 -13.18
CA THR A 546 -51.22 65.16 -12.18
C THR A 546 -52.53 64.37 -12.01
N VAL A 547 -53.11 64.41 -10.80
CA VAL A 547 -54.54 64.32 -10.38
C VAL A 547 -55.54 63.37 -11.11
N LEU A 548 -56.14 62.44 -10.34
CA LEU A 548 -57.55 62.43 -9.86
C LEU A 548 -58.60 62.52 -10.99
N ASP A 549 -59.42 61.48 -11.19
CA ASP A 549 -60.73 61.41 -10.51
C ASP A 549 -61.65 60.25 -11.01
N SER A 550 -62.42 59.74 -10.04
CA SER A 550 -63.77 59.16 -10.03
C SER A 550 -64.26 58.10 -11.06
N SER A 551 -64.50 56.93 -10.47
CA SER A 551 -65.82 56.29 -10.33
C SER A 551 -66.38 55.31 -11.38
N SER A 552 -66.68 54.12 -10.84
CA SER A 552 -67.83 53.27 -11.14
C SER A 552 -67.86 52.45 -12.45
N ARG A 553 -67.74 51.13 -12.30
CA ARG A 553 -68.82 50.16 -12.61
C ARG A 553 -68.32 48.72 -12.46
N ARG A 554 -69.05 47.93 -11.67
CA ARG A 554 -69.00 46.46 -11.70
C ARG A 554 -69.19 45.96 -13.14
N LYS A 555 -68.22 45.21 -13.66
CA LYS A 555 -68.38 44.37 -14.86
C LYS A 555 -67.88 42.95 -14.58
N LYS A 556 -68.68 42.00 -15.03
CA LYS A 556 -68.57 40.54 -14.90
C LYS A 556 -67.17 40.03 -15.22
N SER A 557 -66.70 39.07 -14.42
CA SER A 557 -65.48 38.30 -14.65
C SER A 557 -65.56 37.52 -15.98
N PRO A 558 -64.53 37.58 -16.86
CA PRO A 558 -64.44 36.72 -18.03
C PRO A 558 -64.10 35.27 -17.63
N PRO A 559 -64.45 34.26 -18.47
CA PRO A 559 -64.22 32.86 -18.15
C PRO A 559 -62.72 32.54 -18.07
N LYS A 560 -62.31 31.79 -17.04
CA LYS A 560 -60.94 31.28 -16.91
C LYS A 560 -60.61 30.39 -18.10
N ALA A 561 -59.49 30.69 -18.76
CA ALA A 561 -58.89 29.81 -19.76
C ALA A 561 -58.74 28.37 -19.20
N PRO A 562 -58.92 27.33 -20.03
CA PRO A 562 -58.78 25.96 -19.59
C PRO A 562 -57.38 25.77 -19.00
N LYS A 563 -57.32 25.27 -17.76
CA LYS A 563 -56.06 24.91 -17.11
C LYS A 563 -55.38 23.85 -17.99
N PRO A 564 -54.07 23.96 -18.26
CA PRO A 564 -53.35 22.89 -18.93
C PRO A 564 -53.55 21.57 -18.16
N PRO A 565 -53.63 20.43 -18.86
CA PRO A 565 -53.81 19.14 -18.22
C PRO A 565 -52.72 18.91 -17.16
N LYS A 566 -53.12 18.34 -16.02
CA LYS A 566 -52.18 17.99 -14.94
C LYS A 566 -51.26 16.89 -15.46
N VAL A 567 -49.97 17.17 -15.59
CA VAL A 567 -48.97 16.16 -15.92
C VAL A 567 -48.72 15.32 -14.67
N PHE A 568 -49.02 14.03 -14.75
CA PHE A 568 -48.74 13.05 -13.71
C PHE A 568 -47.47 12.29 -14.09
N TRP A 569 -46.49 12.27 -13.17
CA TRP A 569 -45.32 11.43 -13.31
C TRP A 569 -45.39 10.28 -12.31
N PRO A 570 -44.91 9.08 -12.67
CA PRO A 570 -44.75 8.03 -11.68
C PRO A 570 -43.74 8.48 -10.62
N LYS A 571 -43.95 8.07 -9.37
CA LYS A 571 -43.15 8.53 -8.23
C LYS A 571 -41.65 8.28 -8.42
N TRP A 572 -41.27 7.14 -8.97
CA TRP A 572 -39.86 6.84 -9.27
C TRP A 572 -39.22 7.87 -10.21
N TYR A 573 -39.97 8.34 -11.21
CA TYR A 573 -39.49 9.32 -12.20
C TYR A 573 -39.44 10.72 -11.60
N TRP A 574 -40.45 11.08 -10.79
CA TRP A 574 -40.45 12.32 -10.04
C TRP A 574 -39.26 12.40 -9.07
N ASP A 575 -38.91 11.31 -8.38
CA ASP A 575 -37.78 11.27 -7.45
C ASP A 575 -36.42 11.54 -8.15
N LEU A 576 -36.31 11.22 -9.44
CA LEU A 576 -35.15 11.51 -10.29
C LEU A 576 -35.16 12.95 -10.83
N ALA A 577 -36.33 13.50 -11.11
CA ALA A 577 -36.52 14.84 -11.68
C ALA A 577 -36.75 15.95 -10.64
N LYS A 578 -36.76 15.61 -9.34
CA LYS A 578 -37.02 16.57 -8.27
C LYS A 578 -35.97 17.70 -8.29
N PRO A 579 -36.36 18.97 -8.07
CA PRO A 579 -35.42 20.09 -8.09
C PRO A 579 -34.27 19.89 -7.10
N LYS A 580 -33.03 20.14 -7.55
CA LYS A 580 -31.81 20.10 -6.73
C LYS A 580 -31.10 21.45 -6.83
N LYS A 581 -30.31 21.76 -5.79
CA LYS A 581 -29.41 22.92 -5.80
C LYS A 581 -28.47 22.77 -7.01
N ASP A 582 -28.31 23.84 -7.80
CA ASP A 582 -27.40 23.91 -8.96
C ASP A 582 -27.79 23.07 -10.21
N MET A 583 -29.05 22.60 -10.31
CA MET A 583 -29.59 21.99 -11.55
C MET A 583 -30.88 22.67 -12.00
N PRO A 584 -31.09 22.85 -13.32
CA PRO A 584 -32.36 23.33 -13.84
C PRO A 584 -33.54 22.48 -13.36
N PRO A 585 -34.68 23.09 -12.97
CA PRO A 585 -35.86 22.33 -12.58
C PRO A 585 -36.31 21.37 -13.69
N GLY A 586 -36.50 20.09 -13.35
CA GLY A 586 -36.91 19.05 -14.29
C GLY A 586 -35.77 18.27 -14.94
N THR A 587 -34.50 18.57 -14.63
CA THR A 587 -33.37 17.72 -15.04
C THR A 587 -33.40 16.37 -14.32
N LEU A 588 -33.35 15.28 -15.09
CA LEU A 588 -33.26 13.91 -14.58
C LEU A 588 -31.85 13.61 -14.06
N ASP A 589 -31.73 13.31 -12.76
CA ASP A 589 -30.46 12.87 -12.16
C ASP A 589 -30.35 11.33 -12.14
N VAL A 590 -30.06 10.77 -13.32
CA VAL A 590 -29.87 9.32 -13.51
C VAL A 590 -28.42 9.02 -13.85
N THR A 591 -27.79 8.16 -13.05
CA THR A 591 -26.42 7.66 -13.24
C THR A 591 -26.38 6.15 -13.05
N VAL A 592 -25.28 5.51 -13.45
CA VAL A 592 -25.03 4.07 -13.19
C VAL A 592 -24.98 3.71 -11.70
N ARG A 593 -24.88 4.69 -10.79
CA ARG A 593 -24.91 4.48 -9.34
C ARG A 593 -26.33 4.45 -8.77
N ASN A 594 -27.31 4.98 -9.49
CA ASN A 594 -28.71 4.94 -9.06
C ASN A 594 -29.20 3.48 -9.10
N ARG A 595 -29.95 3.06 -8.08
CA ARG A 595 -30.52 1.70 -7.99
C ARG A 595 -31.44 1.35 -9.16
N ILE A 596 -32.00 2.36 -9.81
CA ILE A 596 -32.89 2.19 -10.96
C ILE A 596 -32.13 1.83 -12.25
N ALA A 597 -30.83 2.14 -12.35
CA ALA A 597 -30.08 1.95 -13.59
C ALA A 597 -30.02 0.46 -14.03
N PRO A 598 -29.75 -0.53 -13.16
CA PRO A 598 -29.87 -1.95 -13.50
C PRO A 598 -31.24 -2.37 -14.06
N ILE A 599 -32.31 -1.71 -13.60
CA ILE A 599 -33.70 -1.98 -14.01
C ILE A 599 -33.97 -1.38 -15.39
N LEU A 600 -33.58 -0.11 -15.60
CA LEU A 600 -33.71 0.56 -16.90
C LEU A 600 -32.88 -0.11 -18.00
N LEU A 601 -31.75 -0.73 -17.61
CA LEU A 601 -30.88 -1.49 -18.51
C LEU A 601 -31.35 -2.95 -18.69
N CYS A 602 -32.44 -3.36 -18.05
CA CYS A 602 -33.00 -4.72 -18.09
C CYS A 602 -31.95 -5.82 -17.84
N LEU A 603 -31.11 -5.63 -16.81
CA LEU A 603 -30.02 -6.56 -16.51
C LEU A 603 -30.54 -7.97 -16.19
N SER A 604 -29.82 -8.97 -16.67
CA SER A 604 -30.08 -10.40 -16.46
C SER A 604 -28.82 -11.14 -16.03
N TRP A 605 -28.97 -12.11 -15.12
CA TRP A 605 -27.90 -13.02 -14.69
C TRP A 605 -28.16 -14.41 -15.27
N GLN A 606 -27.26 -14.90 -16.12
CA GLN A 606 -27.40 -16.17 -16.85
C GLN A 606 -28.72 -16.27 -17.63
N GLY A 607 -29.17 -15.13 -18.19
CA GLY A 607 -30.45 -15.02 -18.90
C GLY A 607 -31.67 -14.79 -18.01
N TRP A 608 -31.51 -14.78 -16.68
CA TRP A 608 -32.61 -14.58 -15.74
C TRP A 608 -32.71 -13.13 -15.24
N PRO A 609 -33.91 -12.52 -15.22
CA PRO A 609 -34.07 -11.10 -14.88
C PRO A 609 -33.65 -10.79 -13.44
N LEU A 610 -32.99 -9.64 -13.26
CA LEU A 610 -32.60 -9.14 -11.94
C LEU A 610 -33.76 -8.48 -11.18
N PHE A 611 -33.84 -8.76 -9.89
CA PHE A 611 -34.78 -8.16 -8.93
C PHE A 611 -34.04 -7.60 -7.72
N HIS A 612 -34.46 -6.45 -7.22
CA HIS A 612 -33.89 -5.89 -5.99
C HIS A 612 -34.78 -6.18 -4.78
N SER A 613 -34.23 -6.88 -3.79
CA SER A 613 -34.80 -7.10 -2.47
C SER A 613 -34.19 -6.15 -1.43
N ARG A 614 -35.01 -5.64 -0.52
CA ARG A 614 -34.56 -4.86 0.64
C ARG A 614 -33.73 -5.70 1.60
N GLU A 615 -34.10 -6.97 1.79
CA GLU A 615 -33.42 -7.92 2.67
C GLU A 615 -32.11 -8.46 2.06
N HIS A 616 -32.16 -8.95 0.82
CA HIS A 616 -31.07 -9.69 0.18
C HIS A 616 -30.27 -8.90 -0.85
N GLY A 617 -30.65 -7.66 -1.16
CA GLY A 617 -30.02 -6.86 -2.21
C GLY A 617 -30.40 -7.33 -3.60
N TRP A 618 -29.44 -7.36 -4.55
CA TRP A 618 -29.73 -7.85 -5.90
C TRP A 618 -29.85 -9.37 -5.97
N THR A 619 -30.92 -9.83 -6.60
CA THR A 619 -31.31 -11.22 -6.80
C THR A 619 -31.65 -11.47 -8.27
N PHE A 620 -31.77 -12.72 -8.70
CA PHE A 620 -32.28 -13.09 -10.03
C PHE A 620 -33.39 -14.11 -9.91
N ARG A 621 -34.39 -14.00 -10.80
CA ARG A 621 -35.63 -14.78 -10.76
C ARG A 621 -35.62 -15.91 -11.78
N VAL A 622 -35.83 -17.14 -11.32
CA VAL A 622 -35.86 -18.36 -12.12
C VAL A 622 -37.26 -19.02 -12.01
N PRO A 623 -37.88 -19.48 -13.11
CA PRO A 623 -39.09 -20.29 -13.07
C PRO A 623 -38.87 -21.59 -12.28
N GLY A 624 -39.82 -22.01 -11.45
CA GLY A 624 -39.67 -23.21 -10.61
C GLY A 624 -39.59 -24.53 -11.38
N ASP A 625 -40.00 -24.54 -12.65
CA ASP A 625 -39.93 -25.66 -13.59
C ASP A 625 -38.64 -25.66 -14.45
N ALA A 626 -37.80 -24.62 -14.34
CA ALA A 626 -36.56 -24.54 -15.10
C ALA A 626 -35.47 -25.44 -14.52
N ASP A 627 -34.81 -26.22 -15.38
CA ASP A 627 -33.62 -27.02 -15.02
C ASP A 627 -32.40 -26.10 -14.88
N PHE A 628 -32.26 -25.48 -13.70
CA PHE A 628 -31.19 -24.56 -13.37
C PHE A 628 -30.32 -25.11 -12.22
N PRO A 629 -29.27 -25.88 -12.53
CA PRO A 629 -28.36 -26.40 -11.53
C PRO A 629 -27.54 -25.25 -10.93
N THR A 630 -27.78 -24.94 -9.65
CA THR A 630 -27.13 -23.83 -8.97
C THR A 630 -26.74 -24.14 -7.54
N ARG A 631 -25.63 -23.54 -7.09
CA ARG A 631 -25.15 -23.62 -5.71
C ARG A 631 -25.81 -22.60 -4.78
N PHE A 632 -26.54 -21.63 -5.34
CA PHE A 632 -27.15 -20.58 -4.54
C PHE A 632 -28.35 -21.12 -3.78
N SER A 633 -28.46 -20.75 -2.51
CA SER A 633 -29.64 -21.09 -1.71
C SER A 633 -30.86 -20.34 -2.24
N GLN A 634 -31.98 -21.06 -2.31
CA GLN A 634 -33.27 -20.44 -2.59
C GLN A 634 -33.60 -19.44 -1.48
N LEU A 635 -34.08 -18.26 -1.87
CA LEU A 635 -34.40 -17.20 -0.93
C LEU A 635 -35.85 -17.27 -0.47
N ASP A 636 -36.04 -16.93 0.81
CA ASP A 636 -37.29 -16.52 1.41
C ASP A 636 -37.22 -15.02 1.74
N PHE A 637 -38.35 -14.33 1.65
CA PHE A 637 -38.45 -12.91 1.95
C PHE A 637 -39.36 -12.69 3.16
N HIS A 638 -38.84 -12.00 4.18
CA HIS A 638 -39.57 -11.71 5.42
C HIS A 638 -39.78 -10.21 5.64
N ASN A 639 -39.09 -9.37 4.88
CA ASN A 639 -39.27 -7.93 4.94
C ASN A 639 -40.58 -7.51 4.23
N PRO A 640 -41.45 -6.69 4.86
CA PRO A 640 -42.67 -6.19 4.21
C PRO A 640 -42.43 -5.43 2.89
N ALA A 641 -41.25 -4.83 2.72
CA ALA A 641 -40.87 -4.16 1.47
C ALA A 641 -40.67 -5.13 0.30
N ASP A 642 -40.54 -6.44 0.57
CA ASP A 642 -40.30 -7.52 -0.40
C ASP A 642 -41.54 -8.44 -0.57
N ASP A 643 -42.72 -8.05 -0.06
CA ASP A 643 -43.96 -8.84 -0.11
C ASP A 643 -44.34 -9.25 -1.55
N THR A 644 -44.06 -8.40 -2.53
CA THR A 644 -44.30 -8.70 -3.95
C THR A 644 -43.41 -9.84 -4.46
N LEU A 645 -42.16 -9.92 -3.99
CA LEU A 645 -41.24 -11.02 -4.33
C LEU A 645 -41.68 -12.32 -3.64
N GLN A 646 -42.13 -12.22 -2.38
CA GLN A 646 -42.69 -13.36 -1.64
C GLN A 646 -43.95 -13.91 -2.32
N ASP A 647 -44.84 -13.03 -2.81
CA ASP A 647 -46.03 -13.41 -3.56
C ASP A 647 -45.68 -14.09 -4.89
N MET A 648 -44.69 -13.58 -5.64
CA MET A 648 -44.20 -14.23 -6.86
C MET A 648 -43.66 -15.63 -6.57
N ARG A 649 -43.02 -15.84 -5.43
CA ARG A 649 -42.55 -17.17 -5.01
C ARG A 649 -43.69 -18.10 -4.65
N LEU A 650 -44.58 -17.67 -3.75
CA LEU A 650 -45.64 -18.51 -3.19
C LEU A 650 -46.78 -18.79 -4.17
N LYS A 651 -47.17 -17.80 -4.98
CA LYS A 651 -48.37 -17.87 -5.84
C LYS A 651 -48.05 -18.13 -7.30
N GLN A 652 -46.89 -17.68 -7.78
CA GLN A 652 -46.51 -17.79 -9.21
C GLN A 652 -45.41 -18.82 -9.47
N GLY A 653 -44.91 -19.50 -8.42
CA GLY A 653 -43.96 -20.61 -8.56
C GLY A 653 -42.55 -20.19 -8.97
N PHE A 654 -42.16 -18.93 -8.79
CA PHE A 654 -40.81 -18.46 -9.07
C PHE A 654 -39.85 -18.75 -7.91
N ILE A 655 -38.58 -18.99 -8.24
CA ILE A 655 -37.49 -19.17 -7.28
C ILE A 655 -36.50 -18.01 -7.44
N PHE A 656 -36.03 -17.47 -6.32
CA PHE A 656 -35.09 -16.35 -6.30
C PHE A 656 -33.75 -16.79 -5.71
N TYR A 657 -32.67 -16.28 -6.31
CA TYR A 657 -31.30 -16.51 -5.87
C TYR A 657 -30.56 -15.20 -5.73
N LYS A 658 -29.66 -15.11 -4.75
CA LYS A 658 -28.85 -13.91 -4.49
C LYS A 658 -27.70 -13.79 -5.49
N LEU A 659 -27.38 -12.58 -5.93
CA LEU A 659 -26.17 -12.36 -6.74
C LEU A 659 -24.90 -12.62 -5.92
N PRO A 660 -23.87 -13.25 -6.50
CA PRO A 660 -22.64 -13.56 -5.78
C PRO A 660 -21.88 -12.28 -5.39
N HIS A 661 -21.46 -12.18 -4.12
CA HIS A 661 -20.65 -11.08 -3.60
C HIS A 661 -19.21 -11.53 -3.31
N LYS A 662 -18.24 -10.62 -3.51
CA LYS A 662 -16.82 -10.89 -3.26
C LYS A 662 -16.54 -11.31 -1.80
N ASP A 663 -17.26 -10.75 -0.84
CA ASP A 663 -17.04 -11.02 0.59
C ASP A 663 -17.85 -12.23 1.11
N GLY A 664 -18.44 -13.02 0.21
CA GLY A 664 -19.23 -14.22 0.52
C GLY A 664 -20.75 -14.00 0.48
N GLU A 665 -21.51 -15.08 0.64
CA GLU A 665 -22.96 -15.14 0.38
C GLU A 665 -23.81 -14.30 1.35
N LYS A 666 -23.30 -14.05 2.56
CA LYS A 666 -23.98 -13.17 3.54
C LYS A 666 -23.97 -11.70 3.13
N ALA A 667 -23.01 -11.27 2.32
CA ALA A 667 -22.89 -9.89 1.91
C ALA A 667 -23.82 -9.57 0.73
N ASN A 668 -24.45 -8.40 0.76
CA ASN A 668 -25.37 -7.96 -0.30
C ASN A 668 -24.60 -7.23 -1.40
N VAL A 669 -24.94 -7.53 -2.65
CA VAL A 669 -24.44 -6.76 -3.79
C VAL A 669 -25.11 -5.38 -3.76
N GLY A 670 -24.31 -4.32 -3.71
CA GLY A 670 -24.82 -2.94 -3.77
C GLY A 670 -25.22 -2.52 -5.18
N SER A 671 -24.38 -2.79 -6.18
CA SER A 671 -24.66 -2.49 -7.59
C SER A 671 -24.08 -3.58 -8.51
N PRO A 672 -24.89 -4.18 -9.41
CA PRO A 672 -24.43 -5.13 -10.41
C PRO A 672 -23.67 -4.45 -11.55
N LEU A 673 -23.63 -3.10 -11.58
CA LEU A 673 -22.81 -2.32 -12.49
C LEU A 673 -21.41 -2.03 -11.92
N GLY A 674 -21.07 -2.59 -10.75
CA GLY A 674 -19.79 -2.39 -10.10
C GLY A 674 -18.62 -3.14 -10.76
N LYS A 675 -17.38 -2.74 -10.45
CA LYS A 675 -16.14 -3.30 -11.01
C LYS A 675 -16.03 -4.83 -10.91
N THR A 676 -16.54 -5.44 -9.84
CA THR A 676 -16.51 -6.89 -9.64
C THR A 676 -17.33 -7.66 -10.67
N PHE A 677 -18.32 -7.02 -11.31
CA PHE A 677 -19.23 -7.63 -12.26
C PHE A 677 -18.81 -7.51 -13.72
N MET A 678 -17.75 -6.74 -14.01
CA MET A 678 -17.24 -6.59 -15.38
C MET A 678 -16.87 -7.91 -16.04
N LYS A 679 -16.24 -8.83 -15.29
CA LYS A 679 -15.86 -10.15 -15.82
C LYS A 679 -17.10 -10.93 -16.26
N PHE A 680 -18.16 -10.90 -15.45
CA PHE A 680 -19.44 -11.55 -15.75
C PHE A 680 -20.13 -10.93 -16.96
N ALA A 681 -19.96 -9.63 -17.19
CA ALA A 681 -20.46 -9.01 -18.40
C ALA A 681 -19.71 -9.44 -19.66
N GLN A 682 -18.39 -9.62 -19.56
CA GLN A 682 -17.53 -10.04 -20.66
C GLN A 682 -17.69 -11.51 -21.04
N ASP A 683 -17.92 -12.40 -20.06
CA ASP A 683 -18.14 -13.83 -20.29
C ASP A 683 -19.61 -14.17 -20.60
N GLY A 684 -20.49 -13.17 -20.64
CA GLY A 684 -21.92 -13.32 -20.96
C GLY A 684 -22.79 -13.81 -19.79
N THR A 685 -22.24 -13.90 -18.58
CA THR A 685 -23.01 -14.21 -17.37
C THR A 685 -23.95 -13.06 -16.96
N LEU A 686 -23.58 -11.80 -17.18
CA LEU A 686 -24.40 -10.62 -16.91
C LEU A 686 -24.72 -9.91 -18.24
N THR A 687 -25.99 -9.82 -18.63
CA THR A 687 -26.40 -9.33 -19.95
C THR A 687 -27.54 -8.32 -19.89
N SER A 688 -27.76 -7.59 -20.99
CA SER A 688 -28.95 -6.76 -21.25
C SER A 688 -29.50 -7.04 -22.66
N PRO A 689 -30.77 -6.72 -22.96
CA PRO A 689 -31.38 -6.92 -24.28
C PRO A 689 -30.68 -6.21 -25.45
N GLY A 690 -29.97 -5.10 -25.20
CA GLY A 690 -29.09 -4.45 -26.16
C GLY A 690 -27.68 -4.20 -25.59
N ASP A 691 -26.84 -3.46 -26.31
CA ASP A 691 -25.46 -3.16 -25.91
C ASP A 691 -25.37 -2.08 -24.81
N GLU A 692 -26.50 -1.51 -24.35
CA GLU A 692 -26.52 -0.37 -23.43
C GLU A 692 -25.90 -0.67 -22.05
N ALA A 693 -26.15 -1.86 -21.50
CA ALA A 693 -25.55 -2.21 -20.22
C ALA A 693 -24.07 -2.52 -20.36
N LYS A 694 -23.66 -3.08 -21.50
CA LYS A 694 -22.26 -3.29 -21.84
C LYS A 694 -21.55 -1.94 -21.96
N ASP A 695 -22.12 -0.96 -22.64
CA ASP A 695 -21.59 0.41 -22.73
C ASP A 695 -21.49 1.08 -21.35
N ALA A 696 -22.51 0.92 -20.49
CA ALA A 696 -22.49 1.45 -19.13
C ALA A 696 -21.43 0.78 -18.23
N LEU A 697 -21.25 -0.54 -18.37
CA LEU A 697 -20.24 -1.32 -17.66
C LEU A 697 -18.82 -1.01 -18.16
N ASP A 698 -18.65 -0.89 -19.48
CA ASP A 698 -17.39 -0.53 -20.13
C ASP A 698 -16.99 0.91 -19.79
N MET A 699 -17.93 1.85 -19.73
CA MET A 699 -17.67 3.18 -19.19
C MET A 699 -17.23 3.11 -17.73
N ASN A 700 -17.98 2.42 -16.85
CA ASN A 700 -17.63 2.38 -15.44
C ASN A 700 -16.27 1.71 -15.22
N ALA A 701 -15.96 0.67 -16.01
CA ALA A 701 -14.65 0.05 -16.08
C ALA A 701 -13.55 1.06 -16.45
N GLN A 702 -13.74 1.78 -17.55
CA GLN A 702 -12.79 2.75 -18.09
C GLN A 702 -12.57 3.92 -17.13
N CYS A 703 -13.63 4.41 -16.51
CA CYS A 703 -13.61 5.58 -15.64
C CYS A 703 -13.30 5.24 -14.18
N SER A 704 -13.41 3.98 -13.74
CA SER A 704 -13.25 3.58 -12.33
C SER A 704 -11.95 4.06 -11.70
N TYR A 705 -10.85 3.99 -12.46
CA TYR A 705 -9.55 4.47 -11.99
C TYR A 705 -9.58 5.98 -11.79
N TRP A 706 -9.93 6.74 -12.84
CA TRP A 706 -10.01 8.20 -12.79
C TRP A 706 -10.93 8.67 -11.67
N ILE A 707 -12.15 8.15 -11.56
CA ILE A 707 -13.09 8.50 -10.47
C ILE A 707 -12.45 8.34 -9.09
N SER A 708 -11.70 7.26 -8.87
CA SER A 708 -11.08 7.00 -7.57
C SER A 708 -9.82 7.83 -7.32
N ALA A 709 -9.17 8.34 -8.38
CA ALA A 709 -7.86 8.98 -8.33
C ALA A 709 -7.89 10.48 -8.63
N ARG A 710 -8.98 10.97 -9.23
CA ARG A 710 -9.11 12.31 -9.79
C ARG A 710 -8.79 13.38 -8.77
N ASP A 711 -9.44 13.36 -7.60
CA ASP A 711 -9.26 14.41 -6.60
C ASP A 711 -7.82 14.45 -6.08
N ARG A 712 -7.20 13.29 -5.84
CA ARG A 712 -5.80 13.24 -5.38
C ARG A 712 -4.80 13.63 -6.47
N ILE A 713 -5.11 13.40 -7.74
CA ILE A 713 -4.28 13.81 -8.89
C ILE A 713 -4.41 15.32 -9.15
N LEU A 714 -5.64 15.86 -9.13
CA LEU A 714 -5.91 17.28 -9.33
C LEU A 714 -5.34 18.14 -8.20
N ASN A 715 -5.31 17.61 -6.97
CA ASN A 715 -4.76 18.30 -5.81
C ASN A 715 -3.23 18.17 -5.71
N GLN A 716 -2.53 17.59 -6.70
CA GLN A 716 -1.07 17.63 -6.72
C GLN A 716 -0.57 19.06 -6.92
N MET A 717 0.29 19.53 -6.03
CA MET A 717 0.90 20.84 -6.12
C MET A 717 2.09 20.79 -7.09
N VAL A 718 1.97 21.47 -8.22
CA VAL A 718 3.04 21.65 -9.20
C VAL A 718 3.60 23.06 -9.05
N VAL A 719 4.90 23.18 -8.87
CA VAL A 719 5.59 24.47 -8.93
C VAL A 719 6.28 24.58 -10.29
N TRP A 720 5.95 25.63 -11.04
CA TRP A 720 6.44 25.86 -12.39
C TRP A 720 7.60 26.86 -12.40
N GLN A 721 8.59 26.63 -13.28
CA GLN A 721 9.60 27.65 -13.59
C GLN A 721 8.93 28.84 -14.28
N ARG A 722 9.16 30.06 -13.76
CA ARG A 722 8.54 31.30 -14.26
C ARG A 722 9.44 32.50 -13.98
N GLY A 723 9.13 33.66 -14.57
CA GLY A 723 9.84 34.90 -14.27
C GLY A 723 9.78 35.20 -12.76
N GLY A 724 10.95 35.19 -12.10
CA GLY A 724 11.07 35.36 -10.64
C GLY A 724 11.22 34.06 -9.83
N LEU A 725 11.11 32.88 -10.44
CA LEU A 725 11.35 31.59 -9.78
C LEU A 725 12.10 30.63 -10.72
N ASP A 726 13.40 30.48 -10.47
CA ASP A 726 14.27 29.59 -11.22
C ASP A 726 14.35 28.21 -10.55
N LEU A 727 13.87 27.18 -11.23
CA LEU A 727 13.94 25.79 -10.78
C LEU A 727 15.20 25.07 -11.32
N GLN A 728 16.07 25.81 -12.01
CA GLN A 728 17.32 25.33 -12.62
C GLN A 728 17.10 24.36 -13.78
N PHE A 729 16.00 24.50 -14.50
CA PHE A 729 15.87 23.90 -15.83
C PHE A 729 16.57 24.78 -16.86
N GLU A 730 17.42 24.17 -17.71
CA GLU A 730 18.07 24.90 -18.79
C GLU A 730 17.04 25.55 -19.73
N PRO A 731 17.28 26.79 -20.20
CA PRO A 731 16.44 27.41 -21.20
C PRO A 731 16.44 26.56 -22.48
N PRO A 732 15.35 26.56 -23.26
CA PRO A 732 15.20 25.69 -24.41
C PRO A 732 16.33 25.93 -25.42
N GLY A 733 17.24 24.97 -25.55
CA GLY A 733 18.31 25.02 -26.54
C GLY A 733 17.76 24.76 -27.94
N SER A 734 17.68 25.78 -28.79
CA SER A 734 17.45 25.71 -30.25
C SER A 734 16.24 24.94 -30.80
N SER A 735 15.37 24.36 -29.97
CA SER A 735 14.09 23.77 -30.39
C SER A 735 13.00 24.83 -30.49
N ASP A 736 12.24 24.80 -31.58
CA ASP A 736 11.30 25.85 -32.04
C ASP A 736 10.14 26.22 -31.08
N GLU A 737 9.96 25.57 -29.93
CA GLU A 737 9.00 26.01 -28.89
C GLU A 737 9.58 25.89 -27.47
N PRO A 738 9.40 26.92 -26.60
CA PRO A 738 9.86 26.88 -25.23
C PRO A 738 8.99 25.95 -24.38
N GLN A 739 9.54 24.79 -23.98
CA GLN A 739 8.83 23.83 -23.14
C GLN A 739 8.77 24.29 -21.68
N LYS A 740 7.56 24.34 -21.11
CA LYS A 740 7.30 24.67 -19.70
C LYS A 740 7.67 23.49 -18.80
N TRP A 741 8.44 23.73 -17.74
CA TRP A 741 8.88 22.71 -16.77
C TRP A 741 8.47 23.05 -15.34
N GLY A 742 8.19 22.02 -14.55
CA GLY A 742 7.82 22.14 -13.14
C GLY A 742 8.17 20.91 -12.32
N ILE A 743 8.06 21.03 -11.00
CA ILE A 743 8.37 19.99 -10.03
C ILE A 743 7.18 19.74 -9.11
N ILE A 744 6.94 18.47 -8.83
CA ILE A 744 6.02 17.98 -7.79
C ILE A 744 6.86 17.34 -6.69
N LEU A 745 6.53 17.63 -5.43
CA LEU A 745 7.14 17.00 -4.27
C LEU A 745 6.13 16.00 -3.67
N PRO A 746 6.31 14.69 -3.88
CA PRO A 746 5.42 13.68 -3.31
C PRO A 746 5.44 13.71 -1.78
N GLN A 747 4.28 13.59 -1.14
CA GLN A 747 4.15 13.61 0.32
C GLN A 747 4.40 12.22 0.92
N VAL A 748 5.62 11.70 0.73
CA VAL A 748 6.02 10.35 1.14
C VAL A 748 6.31 10.28 2.63
N ILE A 749 5.43 9.63 3.38
CA ILE A 749 5.73 9.26 4.77
C ILE A 749 6.65 8.04 4.72
N THR A 750 7.93 8.24 5.06
CA THR A 750 9.03 7.27 4.85
C THR A 750 8.81 5.94 5.55
N MET A 751 8.13 5.94 6.70
CA MET A 751 7.66 4.75 7.41
C MET A 751 6.21 4.92 7.87
N GLY A 752 5.25 4.66 6.97
CA GLY A 752 3.82 4.89 7.26
C GLY A 752 3.04 3.68 7.72
N THR A 753 3.65 2.50 7.72
CA THR A 753 3.03 1.23 8.13
C THR A 753 3.87 0.53 9.17
N VAL A 754 3.26 -0.39 9.94
CA VAL A 754 3.99 -1.20 10.94
C VAL A 754 5.10 -2.07 10.32
N THR A 755 5.05 -2.32 9.01
CA THR A 755 6.11 -3.03 8.27
C THR A 755 7.25 -2.11 7.84
N ARG A 756 7.19 -0.82 8.22
CA ARG A 756 8.10 0.26 7.83
C ARG A 756 8.00 0.69 6.36
N ARG A 757 7.06 0.13 5.58
CA ARG A 757 6.85 0.59 4.20
C ARG A 757 6.37 2.04 4.18
N ALA A 758 6.89 2.78 3.22
CA ALA A 758 6.45 4.14 2.96
C ALA A 758 5.00 4.18 2.47
N ILE A 759 4.30 5.28 2.75
CA ILE A 759 2.96 5.54 2.24
C ILE A 759 2.89 6.90 1.57
N GLU A 760 2.19 6.96 0.46
CA GLU A 760 1.79 8.18 -0.23
C GLU A 760 0.54 7.85 -1.03
N ARG A 761 -0.43 8.77 -1.12
CA ARG A 761 -1.78 8.45 -1.58
C ARG A 761 -1.91 8.38 -3.10
N THR A 762 -1.04 9.03 -3.86
CA THR A 762 -1.15 9.20 -5.32
C THR A 762 -0.15 8.36 -6.10
N TRP A 763 1.14 8.64 -5.96
CA TRP A 763 2.28 8.08 -6.69
C TRP A 763 2.61 6.66 -6.26
N LEU A 764 2.58 6.37 -4.95
CA LEU A 764 2.83 5.01 -4.43
C LEU A 764 1.64 4.06 -4.68
N THR A 765 0.51 4.58 -5.17
CA THR A 765 -0.67 3.80 -5.60
C THR A 765 -0.95 3.92 -7.09
N ALA A 766 -0.09 4.60 -7.85
CA ALA A 766 -0.27 4.87 -9.26
C ALA A 766 -0.27 3.57 -10.06
N SER A 767 -1.32 3.34 -10.84
CA SER A 767 -1.40 2.15 -11.69
C SER A 767 -0.61 2.34 -12.98
N ASN A 768 -0.15 1.25 -13.58
CA ASN A 768 0.38 1.29 -14.94
C ASN A 768 -0.71 1.64 -15.96
N ALA A 769 -0.29 2.22 -17.09
CA ALA A 769 -1.17 2.58 -18.19
C ALA A 769 -1.92 1.35 -18.71
N LYS A 770 -3.24 1.51 -18.89
CA LYS A 770 -4.11 0.47 -19.45
C LYS A 770 -4.97 1.06 -20.56
N LYS A 771 -4.99 0.37 -21.71
CA LYS A 771 -5.74 0.76 -22.92
C LYS A 771 -7.23 1.03 -22.67
N ASN A 772 -7.79 0.42 -21.64
CA ASN A 772 -9.19 0.54 -21.26
C ASN A 772 -9.39 1.29 -19.93
N ARG A 773 -8.51 2.21 -19.55
CA ARG A 773 -8.68 3.03 -18.34
C ARG A 773 -8.25 4.48 -18.54
N VAL A 774 -9.20 5.39 -18.37
CA VAL A 774 -8.99 6.84 -18.40
C VAL A 774 -8.01 7.25 -17.30
N GLY A 775 -7.05 8.09 -17.65
CA GLY A 775 -6.06 8.67 -16.74
C GLY A 775 -5.03 7.69 -16.16
N SER A 776 -5.03 6.43 -16.59
CA SER A 776 -4.11 5.42 -16.04
C SER A 776 -2.64 5.61 -16.44
N GLU A 777 -2.36 6.51 -17.38
CA GLU A 777 -1.05 6.93 -17.85
C GLU A 777 -0.30 7.90 -16.91
N LEU A 778 -0.83 8.16 -15.71
CA LEU A 778 -0.28 9.11 -14.73
C LEU A 778 1.24 9.04 -14.57
N LYS A 779 1.81 7.83 -14.37
CA LYS A 779 3.25 7.65 -14.19
C LYS A 779 4.03 8.29 -15.33
N ALA A 780 3.57 8.12 -16.57
CA ALA A 780 4.25 8.62 -17.74
C ALA A 780 4.34 10.15 -17.73
N MET A 781 3.44 10.88 -17.06
CA MET A 781 3.51 12.34 -17.01
C MET A 781 4.73 12.88 -16.25
N VAL A 782 5.44 12.02 -15.50
CA VAL A 782 6.77 12.33 -15.01
C VAL A 782 7.78 12.17 -16.15
N ARG A 783 8.43 13.27 -16.52
CA ARG A 783 9.31 13.38 -17.69
C ARG A 783 10.70 13.80 -17.27
N ALA A 784 11.73 13.23 -17.90
CA ALA A 784 13.09 13.74 -17.77
C ALA A 784 13.25 15.04 -18.58
N PRO A 785 13.81 16.10 -17.98
CA PRO A 785 14.20 17.32 -18.70
C PRO A 785 15.24 17.05 -19.80
N ASN A 786 15.41 18.03 -20.69
CA ASN A 786 16.49 18.01 -21.67
C ASN A 786 17.84 17.87 -20.96
N GLY A 787 18.73 17.02 -21.50
CA GLY A 787 19.99 16.68 -20.84
C GLY A 787 19.90 15.64 -19.72
N TYR A 788 18.71 15.10 -19.42
CA TYR A 788 18.50 14.07 -18.39
C TYR A 788 17.74 12.85 -18.92
N ALA A 789 17.89 11.73 -18.23
CA ALA A 789 17.11 10.49 -18.38
C ALA A 789 16.65 9.98 -17.01
N ILE A 790 15.57 9.21 -16.99
CA ILE A 790 15.14 8.43 -15.83
C ILE A 790 15.80 7.06 -15.93
N VAL A 791 16.57 6.69 -14.92
CA VAL A 791 17.23 5.38 -14.81
C VAL A 791 16.68 4.63 -13.61
N GLY A 792 16.35 3.35 -13.77
CA GLY A 792 15.96 2.53 -12.63
C GLY A 792 15.62 1.10 -13.00
N ALA A 793 15.28 0.29 -12.01
CA ALA A 793 14.96 -1.12 -12.19
C ALA A 793 13.82 -1.56 -11.27
N ASP A 794 13.23 -2.71 -11.57
CA ASP A 794 12.27 -3.44 -10.73
C ASP A 794 12.99 -4.64 -10.12
N VAL A 795 12.89 -4.85 -8.81
CA VAL A 795 13.54 -5.99 -8.16
C VAL A 795 12.71 -7.26 -8.39
N ASP A 796 13.22 -8.17 -9.21
CA ASP A 796 12.51 -9.42 -9.49
C ASP A 796 12.32 -10.29 -8.25
N SER A 797 11.04 -10.59 -7.96
CA SER A 797 10.62 -11.53 -6.91
C SER A 797 11.28 -11.28 -5.55
N GLU A 798 11.48 -10.01 -5.19
CA GLU A 798 12.22 -9.57 -3.99
C GLU A 798 11.83 -10.35 -2.73
N GLU A 799 10.57 -10.21 -2.32
CA GLU A 799 10.06 -10.80 -1.08
C GLU A 799 10.02 -12.33 -1.11
N LEU A 800 9.78 -12.91 -2.29
CA LEU A 800 9.81 -14.35 -2.48
C LEU A 800 11.23 -14.89 -2.34
N TRP A 801 12.22 -14.22 -2.93
CA TRP A 801 13.63 -14.56 -2.80
C TRP A 801 14.09 -14.45 -1.34
N ILE A 802 13.81 -13.34 -0.66
CA ILE A 802 14.13 -13.14 0.77
C ILE A 802 13.56 -14.30 1.60
N SER A 803 12.27 -14.61 1.41
CA SER A 803 11.59 -15.69 2.13
C SER A 803 12.24 -17.05 1.86
N SER A 804 12.58 -17.32 0.60
CA SER A 804 13.24 -18.56 0.19
C SER A 804 14.64 -18.70 0.78
N CYS A 805 15.42 -17.62 0.80
CA CYS A 805 16.75 -17.58 1.42
C CYS A 805 16.70 -17.83 2.93
N MET A 806 15.67 -17.34 3.64
CA MET A 806 15.48 -17.66 5.06
C MET A 806 15.24 -19.17 5.28
N GLY A 807 14.50 -19.83 4.37
CA GLY A 807 14.32 -21.28 4.40
C GLY A 807 15.63 -22.03 4.18
N ASP A 808 16.38 -21.63 3.14
CA ASP A 808 17.67 -22.20 2.74
C ASP A 808 18.77 -21.99 3.80
N ALA A 809 18.71 -20.89 4.57
CA ALA A 809 19.63 -20.57 5.65
C ALA A 809 19.70 -21.68 6.73
N GLN A 810 18.61 -22.45 6.92
CA GLN A 810 18.61 -23.60 7.82
C GLN A 810 19.62 -24.68 7.41
N PHE A 811 19.86 -24.82 6.10
CA PHE A 811 20.87 -25.71 5.55
C PHE A 811 22.23 -25.03 5.45
N GLY A 812 22.26 -23.71 5.28
CA GLY A 812 23.46 -22.94 4.95
C GLY A 812 23.85 -23.09 3.48
N LEU A 813 22.88 -23.35 2.59
CA LEU A 813 23.09 -23.60 1.17
C LEU A 813 21.91 -23.09 0.35
N HIS A 814 22.19 -22.29 -0.69
CA HIS A 814 21.15 -21.81 -1.61
C HIS A 814 20.50 -22.95 -2.40
N GLY A 815 19.19 -22.86 -2.59
CA GLY A 815 18.37 -23.85 -3.31
C GLY A 815 18.11 -25.13 -2.53
N ALA A 816 18.36 -25.16 -1.22
CA ALA A 816 18.16 -26.34 -0.37
C ALA A 816 16.70 -26.71 -0.16
N THR A 817 15.81 -25.74 -0.18
CA THR A 817 14.37 -25.93 -0.08
C THR A 817 13.72 -25.96 -1.46
N ALA A 818 12.58 -26.63 -1.60
CA ALA A 818 11.86 -26.69 -2.88
C ALA A 818 11.48 -25.29 -3.38
N ILE A 819 11.02 -24.39 -2.50
CA ILE A 819 10.75 -22.99 -2.85
C ILE A 819 12.02 -22.20 -3.23
N GLY A 820 13.14 -22.39 -2.52
CA GLY A 820 14.44 -21.82 -2.90
C GLY A 820 14.86 -22.24 -4.30
N TRP A 821 14.82 -23.54 -4.57
CA TRP A 821 15.18 -24.08 -5.88
C TRP A 821 14.23 -23.60 -6.99
N MET A 822 12.92 -23.63 -6.76
CA MET A 822 11.93 -23.12 -7.74
C MET A 822 12.08 -21.63 -8.02
N THR A 823 12.54 -20.84 -7.05
CA THR A 823 12.76 -19.38 -7.20
C THR A 823 14.05 -19.10 -7.98
N LEU A 824 15.11 -19.87 -7.75
CA LEU A 824 16.44 -19.65 -8.35
C LEU A 824 16.60 -20.31 -9.72
N GLU A 825 16.07 -21.52 -9.90
CA GLU A 825 16.33 -22.40 -11.05
C GLU A 825 15.05 -22.85 -11.77
N GLY A 826 13.87 -22.57 -11.21
CA GLY A 826 12.58 -22.93 -11.80
C GLY A 826 12.31 -22.19 -13.11
N THR A 827 11.80 -22.89 -14.12
CA THR A 827 11.49 -22.27 -15.42
C THR A 827 10.04 -22.51 -15.82
N LYS A 828 9.48 -21.52 -16.53
CA LYS A 828 8.13 -21.61 -17.12
C LYS A 828 8.03 -22.72 -18.16
N ALA A 829 9.08 -22.91 -18.96
CA ALA A 829 9.10 -23.91 -20.02
C ALA A 829 9.04 -25.35 -19.48
N ALA A 830 9.75 -25.62 -18.38
CA ALA A 830 9.72 -26.92 -17.71
C ALA A 830 8.52 -27.08 -16.75
N GLY A 831 7.72 -26.02 -16.54
CA GLY A 831 6.63 -26.01 -15.55
C GLY A 831 7.12 -26.18 -14.11
N THR A 832 8.40 -25.93 -13.86
CA THR A 832 9.03 -26.08 -12.53
C THR A 832 8.99 -24.79 -11.71
N ASP A 833 8.59 -23.66 -12.30
CA ASP A 833 8.38 -22.43 -11.54
C ASP A 833 7.16 -22.52 -10.61
N LEU A 834 7.23 -21.78 -9.49
CA LEU A 834 6.21 -21.75 -8.43
C LEU A 834 4.78 -21.54 -8.97
N HIS A 835 4.61 -20.63 -9.92
CA HIS A 835 3.28 -20.30 -10.44
C HIS A 835 2.73 -21.40 -11.34
N SER A 836 3.57 -22.05 -12.15
CA SER A 836 3.16 -23.20 -12.97
C SER A 836 2.81 -24.41 -12.13
N LYS A 837 3.57 -24.69 -11.07
CA LYS A 837 3.24 -25.76 -10.10
C LYS A 837 1.89 -25.52 -9.42
N THR A 838 1.65 -24.29 -8.95
CA THR A 838 0.38 -23.91 -8.33
C THR A 838 -0.79 -23.99 -9.30
N ALA A 839 -0.60 -23.53 -10.53
CA ALA A 839 -1.58 -23.62 -11.60
C ALA A 839 -1.95 -25.08 -11.89
N SER A 840 -0.96 -25.98 -11.93
CA SER A 840 -1.17 -27.42 -12.11
C SER A 840 -1.95 -28.06 -10.97
N ILE A 841 -1.71 -27.67 -9.72
CA ILE A 841 -2.42 -28.21 -8.55
C ILE A 841 -3.90 -27.77 -8.56
N LEU A 842 -4.15 -26.49 -8.88
CA LEU A 842 -5.49 -25.90 -8.83
C LEU A 842 -6.29 -26.08 -10.12
N GLY A 843 -5.66 -26.48 -11.23
CA GLY A 843 -6.31 -26.55 -12.54
C GLY A 843 -6.71 -25.18 -13.11
N ILE A 844 -5.93 -24.13 -12.80
CA ILE A 844 -6.21 -22.74 -13.20
C ILE A 844 -5.11 -22.19 -14.10
N SER A 845 -5.29 -21.01 -14.69
CA SER A 845 -4.23 -20.37 -15.47
C SER A 845 -3.07 -19.91 -14.57
N ARG A 846 -1.87 -19.81 -15.15
CA ARG A 846 -0.68 -19.32 -14.43
C ARG A 846 -0.87 -17.91 -13.85
N ASP A 847 -1.56 -17.03 -14.58
CA ASP A 847 -1.81 -15.66 -14.11
C ASP A 847 -2.79 -15.63 -12.93
N GLN A 848 -3.78 -16.52 -12.92
CA GLN A 848 -4.64 -16.70 -11.74
C GLN A 848 -3.82 -17.27 -10.58
N ALA A 849 -2.99 -18.28 -10.83
CA ALA A 849 -2.11 -18.88 -9.82
C ALA A 849 -1.11 -17.89 -9.22
N LYS A 850 -0.69 -16.86 -9.96
CA LYS A 850 0.11 -15.74 -9.43
C LYS A 850 -0.63 -15.03 -8.30
N VAL A 851 -1.90 -14.66 -8.49
CA VAL A 851 -2.74 -14.02 -7.46
C VAL A 851 -2.92 -14.93 -6.23
N PHE A 852 -3.10 -16.24 -6.46
CA PHE A 852 -3.18 -17.22 -5.37
C PHE A 852 -1.88 -17.31 -4.56
N ASN A 853 -0.72 -17.36 -5.22
CA ASN A 853 0.56 -17.48 -4.53
C ASN A 853 0.88 -16.29 -3.64
N TYR A 854 0.69 -15.07 -4.16
CA TYR A 854 0.91 -13.88 -3.35
C TYR A 854 -0.02 -13.88 -2.14
N SER A 855 -1.33 -14.08 -2.30
CA SER A 855 -2.23 -14.10 -1.14
C SER A 855 -1.85 -15.17 -0.11
N ARG A 856 -1.46 -16.36 -0.56
CA ARG A 856 -1.10 -17.51 0.30
C ARG A 856 0.22 -17.32 1.05
N ILE A 857 1.27 -16.81 0.39
CA ILE A 857 2.59 -16.60 1.03
C ILE A 857 2.48 -15.56 2.15
N TYR A 858 1.64 -14.53 1.99
CA TYR A 858 1.34 -13.56 3.05
C TYR A 858 0.26 -14.02 4.05
N GLY A 859 0.17 -15.33 4.26
CA GLY A 859 -0.60 -15.91 5.36
C GLY A 859 -2.12 -15.82 5.20
N ALA A 860 -2.65 -15.66 3.98
CA ALA A 860 -4.06 -15.93 3.76
C ALA A 860 -4.38 -17.37 4.16
N GLY A 861 -5.49 -17.56 4.88
CA GLY A 861 -5.94 -18.88 5.31
C GLY A 861 -6.73 -19.62 4.23
N MET A 862 -7.04 -20.89 4.51
CA MET A 862 -7.82 -21.77 3.64
C MET A 862 -9.15 -21.15 3.18
N ARG A 863 -9.88 -20.50 4.09
CA ARG A 863 -11.14 -19.81 3.78
C ARG A 863 -11.00 -18.77 2.68
N HIS A 864 -9.90 -18.03 2.65
CA HIS A 864 -9.65 -17.02 1.62
C HIS A 864 -9.35 -17.67 0.26
N ALA A 865 -8.57 -18.76 0.24
CA ALA A 865 -8.29 -19.50 -0.99
C ALA A 865 -9.57 -20.10 -1.59
N VAL A 866 -10.45 -20.68 -0.77
CA VAL A 866 -11.77 -21.19 -1.21
C VAL A 866 -12.61 -20.08 -1.80
N LEU A 867 -12.70 -18.93 -1.12
CA LEU A 867 -13.44 -17.77 -1.60
C LEU A 867 -12.90 -17.29 -2.96
N LEU A 868 -11.57 -17.23 -3.10
CA LEU A 868 -10.93 -16.81 -4.35
C LEU A 868 -11.18 -17.80 -5.50
N LEU A 869 -11.21 -19.11 -5.22
CA LEU A 869 -11.55 -20.14 -6.20
C LEU A 869 -13.00 -19.98 -6.67
N LEU A 870 -13.94 -19.81 -5.74
CA LEU A 870 -15.36 -19.59 -6.03
C LEU A 870 -15.63 -18.28 -6.78
N GLN A 871 -14.83 -17.24 -6.54
CA GLN A 871 -14.87 -16.00 -7.32
C GLN A 871 -14.30 -16.18 -8.73
N SER A 872 -13.28 -17.02 -8.87
CA SER A 872 -12.62 -17.26 -10.16
C SER A 872 -13.49 -18.08 -11.12
N ASN A 873 -14.33 -18.96 -10.58
CA ASN A 873 -15.25 -19.81 -11.33
C ASN A 873 -16.62 -19.86 -10.62
N ALA A 874 -17.63 -19.16 -11.16
CA ALA A 874 -18.95 -19.07 -10.57
C ALA A 874 -19.69 -20.42 -10.49
N GLY A 875 -19.37 -21.36 -11.39
CA GLY A 875 -19.94 -22.71 -11.44
C GLY A 875 -19.22 -23.74 -10.57
N MET A 876 -18.14 -23.38 -9.87
CA MET A 876 -17.43 -24.30 -8.97
C MET A 876 -18.23 -24.54 -7.69
N LEU A 877 -18.33 -25.80 -7.26
CA LEU A 877 -19.00 -26.17 -6.00
C LEU A 877 -18.10 -25.88 -4.78
N PRO A 878 -18.66 -25.45 -3.62
CA PRO A 878 -17.89 -25.19 -2.41
C PRO A 878 -17.02 -26.37 -1.94
N GLU A 879 -17.53 -27.60 -2.05
CA GLU A 879 -16.81 -28.82 -1.65
C GLU A 879 -15.60 -29.07 -2.55
N GLN A 880 -15.75 -28.82 -3.87
CA GLN A 880 -14.65 -28.91 -4.82
C GLN A 880 -13.59 -27.83 -4.54
N ALA A 881 -14.02 -26.60 -4.27
CA ALA A 881 -13.11 -25.49 -3.91
C ALA A 881 -12.36 -25.77 -2.60
N GLN A 882 -13.05 -26.32 -1.60
CA GLN A 882 -12.48 -26.75 -0.33
C GLN A 882 -11.43 -27.85 -0.56
N GLY A 883 -11.75 -28.90 -1.32
CA GLY A 883 -10.80 -29.97 -1.63
C GLY A 883 -9.57 -29.50 -2.40
N LEU A 884 -9.73 -28.60 -3.38
CA LEU A 884 -8.60 -27.99 -4.10
C LEU A 884 -7.73 -27.12 -3.19
N ALA A 885 -8.34 -26.33 -2.31
CA ALA A 885 -7.61 -25.53 -1.34
C ALA A 885 -6.86 -26.41 -0.33
N GLU A 886 -7.49 -27.44 0.22
CA GLU A 886 -6.84 -28.41 1.12
C GLU A 886 -5.64 -29.07 0.47
N ASN A 887 -5.79 -29.55 -0.78
CA ASN A 887 -4.69 -30.14 -1.54
C ASN A 887 -3.55 -29.13 -1.78
N LEU A 888 -3.89 -27.87 -2.11
CA LEU A 888 -2.89 -26.81 -2.27
C LEU A 888 -2.10 -26.58 -0.98
N TYR A 889 -2.76 -26.36 0.17
CA TYR A 889 -2.06 -26.10 1.44
C TYR A 889 -1.26 -27.32 1.90
N ALA A 890 -1.79 -28.53 1.74
CA ALA A 890 -1.08 -29.76 2.09
C ALA A 890 0.18 -29.96 1.23
N SER A 891 0.11 -29.68 -0.08
CA SER A 891 1.25 -29.81 -1.00
C SER A 891 2.30 -28.70 -0.82
N THR A 892 1.87 -27.51 -0.40
CA THR A 892 2.74 -26.33 -0.29
C THR A 892 3.20 -26.07 1.15
N LYS A 893 2.32 -25.57 2.02
CA LYS A 893 2.64 -25.30 3.43
C LYS A 893 2.99 -26.58 4.20
N GLY A 894 2.33 -27.69 3.85
CA GLY A 894 2.51 -28.99 4.50
C GLY A 894 1.46 -29.26 5.57
N LYS A 895 1.71 -30.29 6.39
CA LYS A 895 0.89 -30.65 7.56
C LYS A 895 1.49 -30.03 8.82
N ASN A 896 0.67 -29.64 9.79
CA ASN A 896 1.16 -29.14 11.08
C ASN A 896 1.17 -30.26 12.13
N THR A 897 2.19 -30.29 12.99
CA THR A 897 2.26 -31.30 14.07
C THR A 897 1.20 -31.11 15.15
N HIS A 898 0.69 -29.88 15.33
CA HIS A 898 -0.25 -29.45 16.37
C HIS A 898 0.19 -29.76 17.82
N ARG A 899 1.43 -30.23 18.01
CA ARG A 899 2.02 -30.74 19.24
C ARG A 899 3.32 -30.01 19.53
N THR A 900 3.57 -29.68 20.80
CA THR A 900 4.78 -28.97 21.26
C THR A 900 5.81 -29.90 21.87
N ASP A 901 5.44 -31.14 22.20
CA ASP A 901 6.34 -32.17 22.71
C ASP A 901 7.32 -32.70 21.65
N LEU A 902 7.07 -32.41 20.37
CA LEU A 902 7.97 -32.73 19.27
C LEU A 902 8.89 -31.54 18.99
N PHE A 903 10.19 -31.68 19.24
CA PHE A 903 11.19 -30.63 19.02
C PHE A 903 10.86 -29.28 19.71
N GLY A 904 10.12 -29.33 20.84
CA GLY A 904 9.81 -28.17 21.67
C GLY A 904 8.80 -27.16 21.06
N ARG A 905 8.28 -27.39 19.86
CA ARG A 905 7.36 -26.47 19.18
C ARG A 905 6.42 -27.15 18.17
N LYS A 906 5.34 -26.45 17.82
CA LYS A 906 4.51 -26.82 16.66
C LYS A 906 5.25 -26.39 15.38
N PHE A 907 5.18 -27.20 14.33
CA PHE A 907 5.83 -26.89 13.06
C PHE A 907 5.14 -27.59 11.88
N TRP A 908 5.44 -27.10 10.68
CA TRP A 908 4.97 -27.60 9.39
C TRP A 908 5.94 -28.62 8.81
N PHE A 909 5.44 -29.66 8.17
CA PHE A 909 6.25 -30.70 7.53
C PHE A 909 5.66 -31.21 6.22
N GLY A 910 6.54 -31.69 5.33
CA GLY A 910 6.20 -32.43 4.11
C GLY A 910 5.69 -31.60 2.93
N GLY A 911 5.59 -30.27 3.06
CA GLY A 911 5.22 -29.37 1.97
C GLY A 911 6.44 -28.65 1.36
N THR A 912 6.28 -28.12 0.15
CA THR A 912 7.34 -27.38 -0.57
C THR A 912 7.85 -26.12 0.16
N GLU A 913 7.06 -25.59 1.10
CA GLU A 913 7.31 -24.33 1.81
C GLU A 913 7.41 -24.50 3.32
N SER A 914 7.35 -25.75 3.82
CA SER A 914 7.37 -26.03 5.26
C SER A 914 8.58 -25.39 5.96
N PHE A 915 9.76 -25.47 5.36
CA PHE A 915 10.99 -24.84 5.89
C PHE A 915 10.87 -23.33 6.04
N VAL A 916 10.33 -22.65 5.02
CA VAL A 916 10.17 -21.19 5.03
C VAL A 916 9.17 -20.78 6.10
N PHE A 917 8.00 -21.41 6.16
CA PHE A 917 7.00 -21.07 7.16
C PHE A 917 7.47 -21.35 8.58
N ASN A 918 8.19 -22.45 8.81
CA ASN A 918 8.78 -22.71 10.13
C ASN A 918 9.76 -21.63 10.54
N LYS A 919 10.58 -21.14 9.60
CA LYS A 919 11.55 -20.08 9.91
C LYS A 919 10.88 -18.71 10.10
N LEU A 920 9.89 -18.37 9.28
CA LEU A 920 9.11 -17.14 9.44
C LEU A 920 8.32 -17.15 10.77
N GLU A 921 7.68 -18.28 11.10
CA GLU A 921 6.97 -18.46 12.38
C GLU A 921 7.94 -18.38 13.56
N GLU A 922 9.16 -18.92 13.45
CA GLU A 922 10.20 -18.80 14.48
C GLU A 922 10.58 -17.35 14.77
N ILE A 923 10.90 -16.57 13.73
CA ILE A 923 11.26 -15.16 13.88
C ILE A 923 10.06 -14.39 14.42
N ALA A 924 8.87 -14.63 13.86
CA ALA A 924 7.64 -13.99 14.30
C ALA A 924 7.26 -14.36 15.73
N LEU A 925 7.63 -15.54 16.25
CA LEU A 925 7.33 -15.99 17.62
C LEU A 925 8.40 -15.64 18.64
N SER A 926 9.55 -15.13 18.19
CA SER A 926 10.61 -14.66 19.09
C SER A 926 10.11 -13.49 19.96
N ASP A 927 10.77 -13.31 21.10
CA ASP A 927 10.41 -12.26 22.06
C ASP A 927 10.80 -10.88 21.53
N GLN A 928 11.92 -10.81 20.79
CA GLN A 928 12.35 -9.64 20.01
C GLN A 928 12.48 -9.97 18.51
N PRO A 929 11.38 -9.98 17.75
CA PRO A 929 11.44 -10.19 16.30
C PRO A 929 12.24 -9.10 15.61
N ARG A 930 13.24 -9.51 14.82
CA ARG A 930 14.11 -8.63 14.04
C ARG A 930 14.20 -9.10 12.60
N THR A 931 14.38 -8.17 11.68
CA THR A 931 14.73 -8.49 10.29
C THR A 931 16.15 -9.05 10.20
N PRO A 932 16.42 -9.99 9.30
CA PRO A 932 17.71 -10.68 9.24
C PRO A 932 18.85 -9.80 8.68
N ALA A 933 18.54 -8.81 7.84
CA ALA A 933 19.56 -7.99 7.18
C ALA A 933 20.03 -6.82 8.06
N LEU A 934 19.12 -5.95 8.50
CA LEU A 934 19.47 -4.73 9.25
C LEU A 934 19.14 -4.82 10.75
N GLY A 935 18.53 -5.90 11.22
CA GLY A 935 18.22 -6.09 12.64
C GLY A 935 17.10 -5.19 13.17
N CYS A 936 16.26 -4.66 12.28
CA CYS A 936 15.15 -3.77 12.63
C CYS A 936 14.03 -4.56 13.33
N GLY A 937 13.58 -4.07 14.48
CA GLY A 937 12.57 -4.73 15.29
C GLY A 937 11.13 -4.38 14.93
N ILE A 938 10.18 -5.25 15.30
CA ILE A 938 8.74 -5.00 15.14
C ILE A 938 8.26 -3.91 16.11
N THR A 939 7.21 -3.17 15.78
CA THR A 939 6.55 -2.19 16.69
C THR A 939 6.20 -2.81 18.05
N ALA A 940 6.27 -2.00 19.12
CA ALA A 940 5.96 -2.42 20.49
C ALA A 940 4.54 -2.99 20.61
N ALA A 941 3.59 -2.44 19.85
CA ALA A 941 2.20 -2.90 19.83
C ALA A 941 2.03 -4.36 19.34
N LEU A 942 3.04 -4.93 18.67
CA LEU A 942 3.03 -6.31 18.15
C LEU A 942 4.10 -7.20 18.80
N SER A 943 4.75 -6.72 19.86
CA SER A 943 5.66 -7.51 20.68
C SER A 943 4.90 -8.61 21.43
N LYS A 944 5.47 -9.82 21.47
CA LYS A 944 4.83 -11.00 22.04
C LYS A 944 4.45 -10.83 23.51
N GLU A 945 5.32 -10.21 24.30
CA GLU A 945 5.15 -10.00 25.74
C GLU A 945 3.91 -9.16 26.07
N LEU A 946 3.53 -8.25 25.16
CA LEU A 946 2.46 -7.27 25.35
C LEU A 946 1.11 -7.72 24.74
N LEU A 947 1.12 -8.83 24.00
CA LEU A 947 -0.08 -9.42 23.41
C LEU A 947 -0.70 -10.45 24.38
N PRO A 948 -2.02 -10.40 24.63
CA PRO A 948 -2.66 -11.36 25.53
C PRO A 948 -2.46 -12.81 25.03
N ALA A 949 -2.17 -13.77 25.92
CA ALA A 949 -1.82 -15.15 25.52
C ALA A 949 -2.87 -15.85 24.62
N LYS A 950 -4.16 -15.54 24.77
CA LYS A 950 -5.25 -16.05 23.92
C LYS A 950 -5.49 -15.25 22.64
N PHE A 951 -5.06 -13.98 22.60
CA PHE A 951 -5.33 -13.03 21.51
C PHE A 951 -4.08 -12.80 20.62
N GLY A 952 -2.87 -13.08 21.13
CA GLY A 952 -1.61 -13.01 20.39
C GLY A 952 -1.51 -14.03 19.25
N SER A 953 -2.31 -15.11 19.29
CA SER A 953 -2.48 -16.01 18.14
C SER A 953 -3.19 -15.34 16.97
N ASP A 954 -4.08 -14.37 17.22
CA ASP A 954 -4.90 -13.74 16.18
C ASP A 954 -4.09 -12.77 15.31
N TYR A 955 -2.94 -12.30 15.81
CA TYR A 955 -2.01 -11.42 15.09
C TYR A 955 -0.82 -12.14 14.47
N MET A 956 -0.78 -13.48 14.53
CA MET A 956 0.33 -14.27 13.97
C MET A 956 0.53 -13.99 12.49
N THR A 957 -0.55 -13.91 11.71
CA THR A 957 -0.50 -13.55 10.28
C THR A 957 0.13 -12.17 10.07
N SER A 958 -0.19 -11.18 10.92
CA SER A 958 0.40 -9.85 10.84
C SER A 958 1.90 -9.85 11.16
N ARG A 959 2.33 -10.64 12.16
CA ARG A 959 3.75 -10.77 12.53
C ARG A 959 4.57 -11.51 11.46
N ILE A 960 4.03 -12.58 10.87
CA ILE A 960 4.68 -13.28 9.74
C ILE A 960 4.82 -12.35 8.54
N ASN A 961 3.76 -11.62 8.19
CA ASN A 961 3.80 -10.65 7.08
C ASN A 961 4.79 -9.52 7.35
N TRP A 962 4.92 -9.11 8.62
CA TRP A 962 5.92 -8.13 9.03
C TRP A 962 7.34 -8.60 8.75
N VAL A 963 7.70 -9.85 9.06
CA VAL A 963 9.06 -10.36 8.83
C VAL A 963 9.47 -10.19 7.36
N VAL A 964 8.59 -10.56 6.43
CA VAL A 964 8.87 -10.48 4.98
C VAL A 964 8.88 -9.03 4.50
N GLN A 965 7.80 -8.28 4.75
CA GLN A 965 7.66 -6.92 4.21
C GLN A 965 8.67 -5.95 4.80
N SER A 966 8.99 -6.11 6.07
CA SER A 966 10.00 -5.27 6.72
C SER A 966 11.41 -5.62 6.24
N SER A 967 11.66 -6.89 5.89
CA SER A 967 12.92 -7.26 5.21
C SER A 967 13.00 -6.69 3.80
N GLY A 968 11.89 -6.51 3.08
CA GLY A 968 11.89 -5.79 1.81
C GLY A 968 12.25 -4.30 1.97
N VAL A 969 11.80 -3.66 3.06
CA VAL A 969 12.23 -2.28 3.37
C VAL A 969 13.73 -2.20 3.65
N ASP A 970 14.32 -3.21 4.32
CA ASP A 970 15.77 -3.29 4.50
C ASP A 970 16.50 -3.35 3.16
N TYR A 971 15.98 -4.13 2.21
CA TYR A 971 16.51 -4.23 0.85
C TYR A 971 16.51 -2.88 0.14
N LEU A 972 15.39 -2.15 0.20
CA LEU A 972 15.28 -0.81 -0.39
C LEU A 972 16.30 0.16 0.21
N HIS A 973 16.45 0.17 1.54
CA HIS A 973 17.43 1.04 2.20
C HIS A 973 18.87 0.72 1.78
N LEU A 974 19.21 -0.57 1.68
CA LEU A 974 20.52 -1.03 1.21
C LEU A 974 20.80 -0.58 -0.23
N LEU A 975 19.81 -0.73 -1.14
CA LEU A 975 19.93 -0.26 -2.51
C LEU A 975 20.17 1.26 -2.58
N ILE A 976 19.36 2.04 -1.85
CA ILE A 976 19.45 3.51 -1.86
C ILE A 976 20.81 3.97 -1.31
N VAL A 977 21.27 3.39 -0.21
CA VAL A 977 22.55 3.76 0.42
C VAL A 977 23.75 3.34 -0.45
N ALA A 978 23.71 2.15 -1.04
CA ALA A 978 24.74 1.73 -2.00
C ALA A 978 24.79 2.66 -3.21
N MET A 979 23.63 3.03 -3.76
CA MET A 979 23.55 3.99 -4.85
C MET A 979 24.09 5.36 -4.46
N ASP A 980 23.70 5.90 -3.30
CA ASP A 980 24.20 7.19 -2.80
C ASP A 980 25.73 7.18 -2.65
N HIS A 981 26.30 6.11 -2.10
CA HIS A 981 27.74 5.93 -2.00
C HIS A 981 28.42 5.92 -3.38
N LEU A 982 27.94 5.09 -4.32
CA LEU A 982 28.52 4.97 -5.66
C LEU A 982 28.40 6.29 -6.45
N VAL A 983 27.26 6.97 -6.34
CA VAL A 983 27.00 8.26 -7.00
C VAL A 983 28.00 9.32 -6.54
N ARG A 984 28.21 9.43 -5.22
CA ARG A 984 29.18 10.39 -4.64
C ARG A 984 30.61 10.02 -5.00
N GLN A 985 30.99 8.75 -4.81
CA GLN A 985 32.38 8.30 -4.98
C GLN A 985 32.88 8.44 -6.42
N TYR A 986 32.02 8.16 -7.40
CA TYR A 986 32.38 8.20 -8.81
C TYR A 986 31.92 9.47 -9.52
N GLY A 987 31.30 10.43 -8.82
CA GLY A 987 30.81 11.68 -9.41
C GLY A 987 29.79 11.44 -10.52
N ILE A 988 28.82 10.54 -10.28
CA ILE A 988 27.70 10.30 -11.19
C ILE A 988 26.64 11.37 -10.88
N LYS A 989 26.16 12.10 -11.88
CA LYS A 989 25.10 13.09 -11.67
C LYS A 989 23.73 12.41 -11.64
N ALA A 990 23.33 11.92 -10.47
CA ALA A 990 22.05 11.27 -10.25
C ALA A 990 21.36 11.80 -8.99
N ARG A 991 20.03 11.92 -9.04
CA ARG A 991 19.19 12.28 -7.90
C ARG A 991 18.05 11.28 -7.75
N TYR A 992 17.80 10.83 -6.53
CA TYR A 992 16.71 9.91 -6.20
C TYR A 992 15.36 10.57 -6.56
N LEU A 993 14.57 9.89 -7.38
CA LEU A 993 13.29 10.41 -7.88
C LEU A 993 12.15 9.87 -7.02
N ILE A 994 11.93 8.55 -7.03
CA ILE A 994 10.94 7.87 -6.20
C ILE A 994 11.21 6.36 -6.15
N SER A 995 10.65 5.70 -5.13
CA SER A 995 10.45 4.26 -5.11
C SER A 995 8.97 3.92 -5.00
N VAL A 996 8.49 3.00 -5.83
CA VAL A 996 7.08 2.57 -5.88
C VAL A 996 7.04 1.05 -5.87
N HIS A 997 6.55 0.47 -4.78
CA HIS A 997 6.66 -0.97 -4.52
C HIS A 997 8.12 -1.41 -4.50
N ASP A 998 8.53 -2.23 -5.47
CA ASP A 998 9.87 -2.80 -5.59
C ASP A 998 10.63 -2.14 -6.77
N GLU A 999 10.07 -1.04 -7.32
CA GLU A 999 10.67 -0.20 -8.35
C GLU A 999 11.48 0.94 -7.69
N LEU A 1000 12.70 1.17 -8.17
CA LEU A 1000 13.56 2.28 -7.75
C LEU A 1000 13.94 3.12 -8.98
N ARG A 1001 13.83 4.45 -8.90
CA ARG A 1001 14.04 5.36 -10.04
C ARG A 1001 14.85 6.59 -9.63
N TYR A 1002 15.77 7.00 -10.52
CA TYR A 1002 16.64 8.17 -10.39
C TYR A 1002 16.51 9.07 -11.61
N LEU A 1003 16.58 10.38 -11.42
CA LEU A 1003 16.86 11.32 -12.50
C LEU A 1003 18.38 11.42 -12.66
N VAL A 1004 18.88 11.19 -13.86
CA VAL A 1004 20.32 11.09 -14.15
C VAL A 1004 20.66 11.98 -15.33
N ALA A 1005 21.80 12.68 -15.28
CA ALA A 1005 22.31 13.38 -16.45
C ALA A 1005 22.53 12.39 -17.61
N GLU A 1006 22.21 12.82 -18.83
CA GLU A 1006 22.21 11.96 -20.02
C GLU A 1006 23.59 11.35 -20.29
N GLU A 1007 24.66 12.06 -19.95
CA GLU A 1007 26.05 11.59 -20.04
C GLU A 1007 26.39 10.42 -19.10
N ASP A 1008 25.65 10.29 -17.99
CA ASP A 1008 25.94 9.37 -16.90
C ASP A 1008 24.96 8.19 -16.83
N ARG A 1009 23.93 8.16 -17.70
CA ARG A 1009 22.86 7.15 -17.66
C ARG A 1009 23.35 5.70 -17.61
N TYR A 1010 24.39 5.35 -18.37
CA TYR A 1010 24.95 3.99 -18.38
C TYR A 1010 25.80 3.69 -17.13
N ARG A 1011 26.52 4.69 -16.61
CA ARG A 1011 27.29 4.57 -15.37
C ARG A 1011 26.34 4.39 -14.17
N ALA A 1012 25.24 5.15 -14.14
CA ALA A 1012 24.19 4.98 -13.14
C ALA A 1012 23.51 3.61 -13.24
N ALA A 1013 23.27 3.11 -14.46
CA ALA A 1013 22.72 1.76 -14.66
C ALA A 1013 23.66 0.67 -14.12
N LEU A 1014 24.97 0.80 -14.36
CA LEU A 1014 25.97 -0.09 -13.78
C LEU A 1014 26.04 0.02 -12.25
N ALA A 1015 25.99 1.24 -11.71
CA ALA A 1015 25.97 1.46 -10.27
C ALA A 1015 24.76 0.76 -9.62
N LEU A 1016 23.60 0.80 -10.28
CA LEU A 1016 22.40 0.15 -9.79
C LEU A 1016 22.53 -1.38 -9.80
N GLN A 1017 23.14 -1.97 -10.85
CA GLN A 1017 23.46 -3.39 -10.87
C GLN A 1017 24.41 -3.80 -9.74
N ILE A 1018 25.45 -3.01 -9.48
CA ILE A 1018 26.41 -3.25 -8.38
C ILE A 1018 25.72 -3.12 -7.02
N ALA A 1019 24.86 -2.10 -6.84
CA ALA A 1019 24.09 -1.90 -5.61
C ALA A 1019 23.19 -3.10 -5.29
N ASN A 1020 22.53 -3.68 -6.30
CA ASN A 1020 21.72 -4.89 -6.14
C ASN A 1020 22.56 -6.12 -5.79
N LEU A 1021 23.69 -6.31 -6.47
CA LEU A 1021 24.64 -7.38 -6.17
C LEU A 1021 25.10 -7.30 -4.71
N TRP A 1022 25.56 -6.14 -4.25
CA TRP A 1022 25.95 -5.91 -2.86
C TRP A 1022 24.82 -6.17 -1.89
N THR A 1023 23.62 -5.65 -2.17
CA THR A 1023 22.43 -5.82 -1.32
C THR A 1023 22.11 -7.31 -1.13
N ARG A 1024 22.03 -8.08 -2.22
CA ARG A 1024 21.73 -9.52 -2.13
C ARG A 1024 22.85 -10.31 -1.45
N SER A 1025 24.10 -9.93 -1.70
CA SER A 1025 25.25 -10.52 -1.01
C SER A 1025 25.22 -10.28 0.49
N LEU A 1026 24.76 -9.10 0.96
CA LEU A 1026 24.60 -8.84 2.39
C LEU A 1026 23.55 -9.78 3.01
N PHE A 1027 22.39 -9.93 2.36
CA PHE A 1027 21.36 -10.87 2.82
C PHE A 1027 21.90 -12.30 2.92
N ALA A 1028 22.60 -12.78 1.89
CA ALA A 1028 23.22 -14.11 1.92
C ALA A 1028 24.23 -14.23 3.08
N PHE A 1029 25.09 -13.22 3.25
CA PHE A 1029 26.10 -13.16 4.30
C PHE A 1029 25.47 -13.20 5.71
N LYS A 1030 24.47 -12.35 5.99
CA LYS A 1030 23.75 -12.31 7.28
C LYS A 1030 23.01 -13.60 7.59
N LEU A 1031 22.59 -14.34 6.55
CA LEU A 1031 21.96 -15.66 6.66
C LEU A 1031 22.97 -16.82 6.72
N GLY A 1032 24.27 -16.54 6.83
CA GLY A 1032 25.30 -17.56 7.01
C GLY A 1032 25.66 -18.33 5.74
N MET A 1033 25.51 -17.69 4.57
CA MET A 1033 25.91 -18.19 3.26
C MET A 1033 27.01 -17.28 2.68
N ASP A 1034 28.13 -17.86 2.26
CA ASP A 1034 29.34 -17.15 1.79
C ASP A 1034 29.44 -17.11 0.26
N ASP A 1035 28.31 -17.21 -0.44
CA ASP A 1035 28.21 -17.07 -1.90
C ASP A 1035 26.80 -16.59 -2.27
N LEU A 1036 26.59 -16.22 -3.54
CA LEU A 1036 25.29 -15.78 -4.07
C LEU A 1036 24.97 -16.52 -5.39
N PRO A 1037 23.70 -16.90 -5.65
CA PRO A 1037 23.32 -17.43 -6.95
C PRO A 1037 23.43 -16.37 -8.06
N GLN A 1038 24.00 -16.75 -9.20
CA GLN A 1038 24.20 -15.86 -10.35
C GLN A 1038 22.87 -15.31 -10.89
N GLY A 1039 21.81 -16.13 -10.88
CA GLY A 1039 20.50 -15.77 -11.44
C GLY A 1039 19.77 -14.64 -10.72
N VAL A 1040 20.20 -14.29 -9.50
CA VAL A 1040 19.63 -13.18 -8.73
C VAL A 1040 20.60 -12.01 -8.56
N ALA A 1041 21.88 -12.22 -8.87
CA ALA A 1041 22.96 -11.25 -8.65
C ALA A 1041 22.69 -9.88 -9.29
N PHE A 1042 22.05 -9.89 -10.46
CA PHE A 1042 21.76 -8.71 -11.27
C PHE A 1042 20.26 -8.59 -11.50
N PHE A 1043 19.80 -7.35 -11.69
CA PHE A 1043 18.46 -7.11 -12.23
C PHE A 1043 18.33 -7.76 -13.61
N SER A 1044 17.13 -8.26 -13.94
CA SER A 1044 16.85 -8.75 -15.29
C SER A 1044 17.20 -7.69 -16.35
N ALA A 1045 16.87 -6.44 -16.07
CA ALA A 1045 17.33 -5.28 -16.84
C ALA A 1045 17.28 -4.00 -15.99
N VAL A 1046 18.04 -2.99 -16.41
CA VAL A 1046 17.91 -1.61 -15.95
C VAL A 1046 17.30 -0.79 -17.09
N ASP A 1047 16.24 -0.07 -16.76
CA ASP A 1047 15.48 0.78 -17.66
C ASP A 1047 16.06 2.19 -17.70
N ILE A 1048 16.20 2.72 -18.91
CA ILE A 1048 16.68 4.07 -19.21
C ILE A 1048 15.65 4.71 -20.15
N ASP A 1049 14.99 5.76 -19.69
CA ASP A 1049 13.84 6.33 -20.40
C ASP A 1049 13.75 7.85 -20.24
N LYS A 1050 12.97 8.51 -21.09
CA LYS A 1050 12.59 9.92 -20.91
C LYS A 1050 11.35 10.09 -20.05
N VAL A 1051 10.69 8.98 -19.70
CA VAL A 1051 9.38 8.98 -19.03
C VAL A 1051 9.34 7.92 -17.95
N LEU A 1052 8.62 8.17 -16.87
CA LEU A 1052 8.44 7.15 -15.83
C LEU A 1052 7.35 6.16 -16.24
N ARG A 1053 7.72 4.92 -16.51
CA ARG A 1053 6.78 3.81 -16.76
C ARG A 1053 7.38 2.49 -16.29
N LYS A 1054 6.53 1.47 -16.22
CA LYS A 1054 6.94 0.15 -15.73
C LYS A 1054 7.92 -0.54 -16.67
N GLU A 1055 7.58 -0.59 -17.96
CA GLU A 1055 8.39 -1.22 -19.01
C GLU A 1055 8.64 -0.16 -20.09
N VAL A 1056 9.89 -0.01 -20.51
CA VAL A 1056 10.30 1.05 -21.45
C VAL A 1056 9.69 0.91 -22.84
N ASP A 1057 9.20 -0.26 -23.22
CA ASP A 1057 8.55 -0.50 -24.51
C ASP A 1057 7.04 -0.28 -24.45
N MET A 1058 6.47 -0.05 -23.26
CA MET A 1058 5.03 0.18 -23.08
C MET A 1058 4.64 1.51 -23.73
N PRO A 1059 3.76 1.51 -24.76
CA PRO A 1059 3.43 2.72 -25.50
C PRO A 1059 2.52 3.69 -24.72
N CYS A 1060 2.08 3.31 -23.51
CA CYS A 1060 1.22 4.11 -22.63
C CYS A 1060 -0.08 4.65 -23.27
N VAL A 1061 -0.61 3.95 -24.27
CA VAL A 1061 -1.87 4.31 -24.94
C VAL A 1061 -3.05 4.02 -24.03
N THR A 1062 -3.86 5.04 -23.77
CA THR A 1062 -5.09 4.99 -22.96
C THR A 1062 -6.21 5.80 -23.65
N PRO A 1063 -7.46 5.77 -23.17
CA PRO A 1063 -8.53 6.57 -23.76
C PRO A 1063 -8.28 8.08 -23.71
N SER A 1064 -7.54 8.57 -22.70
CA SER A 1064 -7.16 9.98 -22.54
C SER A 1064 -5.79 10.32 -23.16
N HIS A 1065 -5.01 9.31 -23.52
CA HIS A 1065 -3.71 9.48 -24.17
C HIS A 1065 -3.58 8.52 -25.37
N PRO A 1066 -4.14 8.88 -26.54
CA PRO A 1066 -4.20 7.99 -27.70
C PRO A 1066 -2.85 7.84 -28.43
N ASN A 1067 -1.95 8.82 -28.27
CA ASN A 1067 -0.68 8.86 -28.97
C ASN A 1067 0.34 7.97 -28.25
N PRO A 1068 1.01 7.03 -28.94
CA PRO A 1068 1.99 6.17 -28.31
C PRO A 1068 3.26 6.95 -27.94
N ILE A 1069 3.78 6.68 -26.75
CA ILE A 1069 5.04 7.24 -26.29
C ILE A 1069 6.20 6.38 -26.84
N PRO A 1070 7.24 6.98 -27.46
CA PRO A 1070 8.40 6.25 -27.97
C PRO A 1070 9.04 5.36 -26.92
N SER A 1071 9.61 4.23 -27.31
CA SER A 1071 10.26 3.29 -26.39
C SER A 1071 11.59 3.81 -25.86
N GLY A 1072 11.91 3.50 -24.60
CA GLY A 1072 13.23 3.71 -24.01
C GLY A 1072 14.19 2.55 -24.26
N GLU A 1073 15.29 2.52 -23.52
CA GLU A 1073 16.31 1.46 -23.57
C GLU A 1073 16.22 0.61 -22.30
N SER A 1074 16.19 -0.73 -22.43
CA SER A 1074 16.25 -1.65 -21.28
C SER A 1074 17.46 -2.55 -21.49
N LEU A 1075 18.41 -2.51 -20.55
CA LEU A 1075 19.70 -3.17 -20.67
C LEU A 1075 19.92 -4.19 -19.57
N ASP A 1076 20.24 -5.42 -19.96
CA ASP A 1076 20.79 -6.41 -19.03
C ASP A 1076 22.24 -6.03 -18.64
N ILE A 1077 22.80 -6.77 -17.69
CA ILE A 1077 24.17 -6.54 -17.23
C ILE A 1077 25.21 -6.64 -18.37
N ALA A 1078 25.04 -7.55 -19.34
CA ALA A 1078 25.97 -7.67 -20.46
C ALA A 1078 25.93 -6.42 -21.37
N GLY A 1079 24.73 -5.91 -21.66
CA GLY A 1079 24.51 -4.67 -22.39
C GLY A 1079 25.13 -3.47 -21.68
N ILE A 1080 24.97 -3.37 -20.36
CA ILE A 1080 25.56 -2.30 -19.55
C ILE A 1080 27.09 -2.35 -19.56
N LEU A 1081 27.70 -3.52 -19.37
CA LEU A 1081 29.16 -3.68 -19.40
C LEU A 1081 29.76 -3.25 -20.75
N ASN A 1082 29.08 -3.54 -21.86
CA ASN A 1082 29.48 -3.09 -23.19
C ASN A 1082 29.40 -1.56 -23.36
N LYS A 1083 28.46 -0.90 -22.67
CA LYS A 1083 28.27 0.57 -22.72
C LYS A 1083 29.17 1.34 -21.74
N THR A 1084 29.86 0.66 -20.82
CA THR A 1084 30.62 1.25 -19.72
C THR A 1084 32.10 0.88 -19.75
N ASN A 1085 32.69 0.77 -20.96
CA ASN A 1085 34.11 0.45 -21.14
C ASN A 1085 34.55 -0.81 -20.37
N SER A 1086 33.79 -1.91 -20.52
CA SER A 1086 34.02 -3.18 -19.83
C SER A 1086 33.78 -3.14 -18.30
N GLY A 1087 32.88 -2.25 -17.84
CA GLY A 1087 32.35 -2.27 -16.48
C GLY A 1087 33.00 -1.30 -15.50
N SER A 1088 33.50 -0.15 -15.96
CA SER A 1088 34.01 0.89 -15.06
C SER A 1088 32.94 1.95 -14.76
N LEU A 1089 32.85 2.35 -13.49
CA LEU A 1089 32.07 3.50 -13.06
C LEU A 1089 32.78 4.83 -13.29
N TRP A 1090 34.07 4.85 -13.61
CA TRP A 1090 34.77 6.09 -13.93
C TRP A 1090 34.44 6.58 -15.34
N LYS A 1091 34.34 7.89 -15.53
CA LYS A 1091 33.94 8.51 -16.81
C LYS A 1091 34.91 8.21 -17.96
N ASP A 1092 36.19 8.09 -17.65
CA ASP A 1092 37.30 7.77 -18.57
C ASP A 1092 37.55 6.25 -18.69
N GLY A 1093 36.83 5.42 -17.96
CA GLY A 1093 36.90 3.96 -18.05
C GLY A 1093 38.12 3.32 -17.38
N HIS A 1094 38.88 4.04 -16.53
CA HIS A 1094 40.02 3.44 -15.84
C HIS A 1094 39.58 2.41 -14.78
N SER A 1095 40.54 1.60 -14.31
CA SER A 1095 40.26 0.54 -13.31
C SER A 1095 39.73 1.13 -12.00
N MET A 1096 38.71 0.47 -11.43
CA MET A 1096 38.17 0.85 -10.12
C MET A 1096 39.02 0.35 -8.95
N ILE A 1097 40.06 -0.46 -9.20
CA ILE A 1097 41.03 -0.90 -8.19
C ILE A 1097 42.10 0.20 -8.05
N THR A 1098 42.29 0.71 -6.83
CA THR A 1098 43.39 1.61 -6.51
C THR A 1098 44.62 0.80 -6.05
N ASP A 1099 45.79 1.07 -6.61
CA ASP A 1099 47.08 0.42 -6.24
C ASP A 1099 47.57 0.78 -4.82
N SER A 1100 46.89 1.73 -4.16
CA SER A 1100 47.16 2.07 -2.76
C SER A 1100 46.25 1.24 -1.87
N PRO A 1101 46.77 0.53 -0.84
CA PRO A 1101 45.90 0.05 0.24
C PRO A 1101 45.08 1.23 0.73
N PRO A 1102 43.79 1.05 1.07
CA PRO A 1102 42.97 2.15 1.57
C PRO A 1102 43.81 2.82 2.66
N SER A 1103 44.16 4.09 2.46
CA SER A 1103 44.79 4.85 3.52
C SER A 1103 43.87 4.64 4.72
N LYS A 1104 44.43 4.21 5.86
CA LYS A 1104 43.70 4.30 7.12
C LYS A 1104 43.28 5.76 7.17
N ALA A 1105 42.04 6.06 6.82
CA ALA A 1105 41.51 7.40 6.89
C ALA A 1105 41.88 7.86 8.30
N SER A 1106 42.70 8.91 8.34
CA SER A 1106 43.20 9.54 9.55
C SER A 1106 42.04 9.65 10.54
N GLY A 1107 42.26 9.13 11.75
CA GLY A 1107 41.20 8.74 12.68
C GLY A 1107 40.09 9.76 12.90
N GLN A 1108 38.85 9.24 12.87
CA GLN A 1108 37.53 9.77 13.28
C GLN A 1108 36.54 9.08 12.30
N HIS A 1109 35.78 8.02 12.58
CA HIS A 1109 35.12 7.51 13.77
C HIS A 1109 35.21 5.97 13.74
N ASN A 1110 35.85 5.38 14.75
CA ASN A 1110 35.80 3.94 14.98
C ASN A 1110 34.50 3.64 15.77
N GLU A 1111 33.34 4.00 15.20
CA GLU A 1111 32.06 3.68 15.81
C GLU A 1111 31.84 2.16 15.80
N CYS A 1112 31.41 1.66 16.96
CA CYS A 1112 30.81 0.38 17.34
C CYS A 1112 30.33 -0.60 16.22
N TYR A 1113 31.17 -0.97 15.25
CA TYR A 1113 30.86 -2.10 14.36
C TYR A 1113 31.04 -3.40 15.14
N GLU A 1114 29.91 -4.06 15.42
CA GLU A 1114 29.89 -5.40 16.00
C GLU A 1114 29.62 -6.44 14.90
N PRO A 1115 30.54 -7.41 14.71
CA PRO A 1115 30.31 -8.49 13.77
C PRO A 1115 29.02 -9.27 14.09
N PRO A 1116 28.17 -9.55 13.10
CA PRO A 1116 26.92 -10.23 13.31
C PRO A 1116 27.12 -11.72 13.60
N SER A 1117 26.19 -12.31 14.35
CA SER A 1117 26.08 -13.76 14.47
C SER A 1117 25.30 -14.33 13.28
N CYS A 1118 25.99 -14.65 12.19
CA CYS A 1118 25.34 -15.09 10.95
C CYS A 1118 24.79 -16.54 10.99
N LEU A 1119 25.22 -17.36 11.93
CA LEU A 1119 24.83 -18.78 12.00
C LEU A 1119 23.57 -19.05 12.81
N ILE A 1120 22.93 -18.02 13.38
CA ILE A 1120 21.69 -18.14 14.18
C ILE A 1120 20.52 -18.77 13.40
N HIS A 1121 20.58 -18.72 12.06
CA HIS A 1121 19.52 -19.25 11.21
C HIS A 1121 19.75 -20.69 10.76
N ARG A 1122 20.95 -21.24 10.99
CA ARG A 1122 21.31 -22.61 10.62
C ARG A 1122 20.63 -23.60 11.57
N ALA A 1123 20.16 -24.72 11.04
CA ALA A 1123 19.55 -25.77 11.85
C ALA A 1123 20.57 -26.41 12.79
N GLU A 1124 20.14 -26.66 14.03
CA GLU A 1124 20.98 -27.28 15.07
C GLU A 1124 21.28 -28.75 14.80
N SER A 1125 20.38 -29.47 14.11
CA SER A 1125 20.55 -30.90 13.86
C SER A 1125 19.93 -31.37 12.54
N ALA A 1126 20.48 -32.46 12.01
CA ALA A 1126 19.95 -33.12 10.81
C ALA A 1126 18.57 -33.77 11.08
N ALA A 1127 18.33 -34.22 12.32
CA ALA A 1127 17.04 -34.76 12.74
C ALA A 1127 15.92 -33.71 12.62
N TRP A 1128 16.21 -32.45 12.99
CA TRP A 1128 15.27 -31.34 12.83
C TRP A 1128 14.94 -31.06 11.36
N LEU A 1129 15.95 -30.99 10.49
CA LEU A 1129 15.72 -30.80 9.05
C LEU A 1129 14.92 -31.96 8.44
N ARG A 1130 15.26 -33.19 8.82
CA ARG A 1130 14.55 -34.39 8.34
C ARG A 1130 13.09 -34.40 8.80
N ALA A 1131 12.81 -33.98 10.03
CA ALA A 1131 11.46 -33.89 10.56
C ALA A 1131 10.59 -32.88 9.79
N GLN A 1132 11.18 -31.80 9.26
CA GLN A 1132 10.47 -30.86 8.39
C GLN A 1132 10.26 -31.40 6.97
N ALA A 1133 11.23 -32.18 6.44
CA ALA A 1133 11.18 -32.73 5.09
C ALA A 1133 10.20 -33.89 4.93
N THR A 1134 10.10 -34.79 5.92
CA THR A 1134 9.30 -36.01 5.80
C THR A 1134 7.80 -35.71 5.62
N SER A 1135 7.07 -36.61 4.98
CA SER A 1135 5.61 -36.61 4.90
C SER A 1135 4.95 -37.48 5.99
N GLU A 1136 5.75 -38.26 6.72
CA GLU A 1136 5.31 -39.29 7.67
C GLU A 1136 5.46 -38.84 9.12
N PHE A 1137 4.33 -38.72 9.84
CA PHE A 1137 4.32 -38.27 11.23
C PHE A 1137 5.00 -39.27 12.20
N SER A 1138 5.02 -40.56 11.86
CA SER A 1138 5.71 -41.59 12.64
C SER A 1138 7.22 -41.40 12.66
N GLU A 1139 7.81 -40.99 11.53
CA GLU A 1139 9.24 -40.68 11.42
C GLU A 1139 9.59 -39.47 12.29
N ILE A 1140 8.75 -38.42 12.29
CA ILE A 1140 8.93 -37.24 13.15
C ILE A 1140 9.00 -37.62 14.62
N LYS A 1141 8.10 -38.49 15.09
CA LYS A 1141 8.11 -38.97 16.49
C LYS A 1141 9.42 -39.68 16.82
N HIS A 1142 9.88 -40.55 15.92
CA HIS A 1142 11.12 -41.29 16.13
C HIS A 1142 12.33 -40.35 16.21
N LEU A 1143 12.43 -39.38 15.30
CA LEU A 1143 13.49 -38.37 15.30
C LEU A 1143 13.45 -37.48 16.55
N ALA A 1144 12.25 -37.09 17.00
CA ALA A 1144 12.07 -36.31 18.22
C ALA A 1144 12.48 -37.11 19.48
N GLN A 1145 12.13 -38.39 19.56
CA GLN A 1145 12.55 -39.28 20.65
C GLN A 1145 14.08 -39.48 20.66
N GLN A 1146 14.69 -39.67 19.50
CA GLN A 1146 16.15 -39.78 19.37
C GLN A 1146 16.88 -38.51 19.83
N THR A 1147 16.31 -37.34 19.52
CA THR A 1147 16.93 -36.04 19.84
C THR A 1147 16.72 -35.64 21.31
N SER A 1148 15.53 -35.91 21.87
CA SER A 1148 15.16 -35.50 23.24
C SER A 1148 15.53 -36.51 24.32
N GLY A 1149 15.74 -37.78 23.95
CA GLY A 1149 15.95 -38.88 24.91
C GLY A 1149 14.71 -39.24 25.74
N GLN A 1150 13.55 -38.61 25.50
CA GLN A 1150 12.30 -38.84 26.22
C GLN A 1150 11.35 -39.73 25.40
N VAL A 1151 10.62 -40.63 26.08
CA VAL A 1151 9.60 -41.46 25.44
C VAL A 1151 8.35 -40.62 25.18
N ILE A 1152 8.15 -40.24 23.92
CA ILE A 1152 6.99 -39.44 23.49
C ILE A 1152 5.76 -40.34 23.30
N ASP A 1153 4.66 -40.07 24.03
CA ASP A 1153 3.44 -40.89 24.04
C ASP A 1153 2.81 -41.02 22.62
N THR A 1154 2.41 -42.26 22.32
CA THR A 1154 2.00 -42.76 21.01
C THR A 1154 0.56 -42.39 20.63
N ARG A 1155 -0.29 -42.02 21.60
CA ARG A 1155 -1.72 -41.75 21.34
C ARG A 1155 -1.95 -40.42 20.62
N ILE A 1156 -2.53 -40.50 19.42
CA ILE A 1156 -3.12 -39.35 18.72
C ILE A 1156 -4.48 -39.10 19.37
N ARG A 1157 -4.69 -37.97 20.04
CA ARG A 1157 -6.06 -37.52 20.38
C ARG A 1157 -6.69 -36.92 19.13
N GLY A 1158 -7.25 -37.78 18.27
CA GLY A 1158 -8.08 -37.40 17.14
C GLY A 1158 -9.48 -38.00 17.32
N THR A 1159 -10.49 -37.13 17.27
CA THR A 1159 -11.90 -37.38 16.87
C THR A 1159 -12.47 -38.77 17.15
N GLN A 1160 -13.27 -38.90 18.22
CA GLN A 1160 -14.09 -40.08 18.49
C GLN A 1160 -15.27 -40.15 17.49
N SER A 1161 -15.18 -41.08 16.53
CA SER A 1161 -16.36 -41.84 16.07
C SER A 1161 -16.49 -43.08 16.94
N GLY A 1162 -17.71 -43.37 17.41
CA GLY A 1162 -17.97 -44.46 18.34
C GLY A 1162 -17.85 -45.83 17.71
N ASN A 1163 -17.26 -46.78 18.43
CA ASN A 1163 -17.89 -48.07 18.68
C ASN A 1163 -17.23 -48.81 19.86
N GLU A 1164 -18.05 -49.65 20.51
CA GLU A 1164 -17.86 -50.29 21.81
C GLU A 1164 -16.83 -51.42 21.88
N GLY A 1165 -16.42 -51.76 23.11
CA GLY A 1165 -15.77 -53.04 23.44
C GLY A 1165 -15.05 -53.02 24.79
N GLY A 1166 -15.78 -53.27 25.89
CA GLY A 1166 -15.27 -53.10 27.25
C GLY A 1166 -14.32 -54.17 27.80
N LYS A 1167 -13.66 -53.85 28.92
CA LYS A 1167 -13.62 -54.67 30.15
C LYS A 1167 -12.97 -53.92 31.32
N ARG A 1168 -13.55 -54.19 32.49
CA ARG A 1168 -13.40 -53.63 33.84
C ARG A 1168 -11.97 -53.64 34.43
N GLY A 1169 -11.67 -52.60 35.22
CA GLY A 1169 -10.67 -52.62 36.30
C GLY A 1169 -10.91 -51.47 37.29
N ARG A 1170 -11.16 -51.79 38.57
CA ARG A 1170 -11.64 -50.94 39.68
C ARG A 1170 -10.70 -49.78 40.07
N PRO A 1171 -11.20 -48.65 40.60
CA PRO A 1171 -10.41 -47.70 41.39
C PRO A 1171 -10.63 -47.89 42.90
N ALA A 1172 -9.59 -47.61 43.68
CA ALA A 1172 -9.61 -47.44 45.15
C ALA A 1172 -8.48 -46.45 45.46
N LYS A 1173 -8.58 -45.42 46.31
CA LYS A 1173 -9.56 -44.85 47.25
C LYS A 1173 -9.08 -43.38 47.45
N HIS A 1174 -9.96 -42.36 47.48
CA HIS A 1174 -10.49 -41.69 48.69
C HIS A 1174 -9.44 -41.39 49.78
N ALA A 1175 -9.39 -40.23 50.45
CA ALA A 1175 -10.18 -38.99 50.57
C ALA A 1175 -9.26 -38.02 51.40
N SER A 1176 -9.42 -36.71 51.51
CA SER A 1176 -10.56 -35.87 51.95
C SER A 1176 -10.15 -34.38 51.71
N MET A 1177 -10.89 -33.48 51.05
CA MET A 1177 -12.19 -32.86 51.35
C MET A 1177 -12.20 -32.17 52.73
N GLU A 1178 -12.43 -30.84 52.82
CA GLU A 1178 -13.75 -30.15 52.75
C GLU A 1178 -13.60 -28.59 52.71
N PRO A 1179 -14.68 -27.76 52.60
CA PRO A 1179 -15.38 -27.28 51.39
C PRO A 1179 -15.52 -25.71 51.42
N GLY A 1180 -16.22 -24.93 50.59
CA GLY A 1180 -17.22 -25.05 49.54
C GLY A 1180 -17.89 -23.67 49.41
N ASP A 1181 -18.28 -23.23 48.20
CA ASP A 1181 -19.58 -22.59 47.94
C ASP A 1181 -19.78 -22.32 46.44
N TRP A 1182 -20.84 -22.91 45.84
CA TRP A 1182 -21.74 -22.34 44.82
C TRP A 1182 -22.69 -23.40 44.26
N GLU A 1183 -23.83 -23.53 44.92
CA GLU A 1183 -25.07 -24.05 44.36
C GLU A 1183 -25.73 -22.96 43.49
N ALA A 1184 -25.93 -23.24 42.18
CA ALA A 1184 -27.08 -22.79 41.39
C ALA A 1184 -26.95 -23.25 39.93
N MET A 1185 -27.30 -24.50 39.61
CA MET A 1185 -27.77 -24.87 38.25
C MET A 1185 -28.37 -26.28 38.19
N GLN A 1186 -29.40 -26.54 39.00
CA GLN A 1186 -29.98 -27.86 39.18
C GLN A 1186 -31.38 -28.04 38.56
N GLU A 1187 -31.70 -27.44 37.40
CA GLU A 1187 -33.10 -27.51 36.93
C GLU A 1187 -33.39 -27.72 35.44
N VAL A 1188 -32.51 -28.37 34.66
CA VAL A 1188 -32.91 -28.83 33.30
C VAL A 1188 -32.37 -30.22 32.94
N LEU A 1189 -32.34 -31.12 33.92
CA LEU A 1189 -32.13 -32.57 33.69
C LEU A 1189 -33.28 -33.38 34.32
N LYS A 1190 -34.49 -33.27 33.76
CA LYS A 1190 -35.53 -34.30 33.94
C LYS A 1190 -36.34 -34.49 32.64
N SER A 1191 -36.47 -35.76 32.24
CA SER A 1191 -37.29 -36.34 31.13
C SER A 1191 -36.74 -36.12 29.71
N GLY A 1192 -36.28 -37.11 28.91
CA GLY A 1192 -36.75 -38.48 28.65
C GLY A 1192 -37.95 -38.44 27.68
N SER A 1193 -38.13 -39.22 26.61
CA SER A 1193 -37.45 -40.33 25.91
C SER A 1193 -38.16 -40.57 24.54
N LEU A 1194 -37.67 -41.54 23.72
CA LEU A 1194 -38.37 -42.26 22.61
C LEU A 1194 -38.53 -41.48 21.27
N LEU A 1195 -38.36 -42.01 20.05
CA LEU A 1195 -38.33 -43.37 19.49
C LEU A 1195 -37.60 -43.38 18.11
N VAL A 1196 -37.16 -44.59 17.75
CA VAL A 1196 -36.31 -45.03 16.64
C VAL A 1196 -36.94 -44.90 15.23
N ARG A 1197 -36.20 -44.35 14.26
CA ARG A 1197 -35.81 -45.05 13.01
C ARG A 1197 -34.65 -44.37 12.30
#